data_AF-A0A4Q5VM41-F1
#
_entry.id   AF-A0A4Q5VM41-F1
#
_cell.length_a   1.000
_cell.length_b   1.000
_cell.length_c   1.000
_cell.angle_alpha   90.00
_cell.angle_beta   90.00
_cell.angle_gamma   90.00
#
_symmetry.space_group_name_H-M   'P 1'
#
loop_
_entity.id
_entity.type
_entity.pdbx_description
1 polymer ?
#
loop_
_entity_poly.entity_id
_entity_poly.type
_entity_poly.pdbx_seq_one_letter_code
_entity_poly.pdbx_strand_id
1 'polypeptide(L)'
;MIRLFNSGVHLNKALLTGAFLLLPITSYASFDTYCSLNWSAQMKHYDICSNLPVLVPTNDNETNMRLLLADKQLAKIDVPASTPSWTEQYGAVPFDASEFKLAISNAVPSQRQQSSKPEPYDASWISLTEERCRGNDAGTMAFINQVNKDTALKPAEKKFLITQRQAITPQCDNALTFIKMQPEWSALVRQYVSYINGTIAFYNGNYSAAQKIYGALMTVATPWIAETASYMQTRTAVENAYNTGLDEYGSASSAKIEKDVLTEAFDAITQYFKKYPKGQYSASARGLLRRLYWLGGQQRQLIDEFLWQFDHSQNPQFNLELMRVPEEINQRIFENRRFNLANFKDPFFLATYDLMYMRKSSSEKYKPLSWNALQAQQDYFRTQPELYHYLLAIHLFLVQNKPDQALNYLPKGNPPARLTYLQLSQFVLKGRILEQTSHHDDAKTLWTVLLGSASAPYQHPMVELMLALNLQHSKDFAAFFTSGSLIQDSAIRAIIIKNAADANLLESVINSKSTSTQEKQAARFVLLYKTLNYQQYPQFVDALKYLPSNAAQYQASDSAKDTFKTQPKFSVFLWKGTKINDQLSCPALSTLAQTLATKPTDEISLLCLGEFVRLSQFNWLNYNLESDYVDDDNHATDSRDLNRPLGAGMRPFKGAAFSRGEVYKKIINTSANDEIKVYALYRAINCYAPAGENDCGGEAVDKTVRQNWFNQLKQDYPDSQWTKEQKYFW
;
A
#
# COMPACT_ATOMS: atom_id res chain seq x y z
N MET A 1 10.48 1.29 -12.02
CA MET A 1 10.36 2.18 -13.20
C MET A 1 11.61 3.07 -13.22
N ILE A 2 12.48 3.20 -14.23
CA ILE A 2 12.49 2.89 -15.66
C ILE A 2 13.95 2.65 -16.09
N ARG A 3 14.19 1.68 -16.98
CA ARG A 3 15.43 1.59 -17.79
C ARG A 3 15.10 1.10 -19.20
N LEU A 4 14.47 1.96 -20.00
CA LEU A 4 14.29 1.88 -21.45
C LEU A 4 14.20 3.35 -21.88
N PHE A 5 15.10 3.97 -22.64
CA PHE A 5 15.42 3.73 -24.03
C PHE A 5 16.79 4.35 -24.37
N ASN A 6 17.53 3.71 -25.26
CA ASN A 6 18.69 4.28 -25.92
C ASN A 6 18.49 4.11 -27.43
N SER A 7 18.22 5.21 -28.14
CA SER A 7 18.22 5.24 -29.59
C SER A 7 18.52 6.68 -30.02
N GLY A 8 19.73 6.85 -30.55
CA GLY A 8 20.25 8.13 -31.01
C GLY A 8 19.55 8.62 -32.27
N VAL A 9 19.29 9.92 -32.31
CA VAL A 9 19.07 10.68 -33.54
C VAL A 9 19.80 12.01 -33.36
N HIS A 10 20.82 12.24 -34.19
CA HIS A 10 21.41 13.54 -34.42
C HIS A 10 20.36 14.49 -35.02
N LEU A 11 20.14 15.67 -34.45
CA LEU A 11 19.61 16.78 -35.24
C LEU A 11 20.13 18.15 -34.77
N ASN A 12 20.46 18.95 -35.78
CA ASN A 12 21.16 20.22 -35.76
C ASN A 12 20.36 21.36 -35.11
N LYS A 13 21.13 22.35 -34.65
CA LYS A 13 20.70 23.71 -34.28
C LYS A 13 19.81 24.34 -35.36
N ALA A 14 18.70 24.96 -34.94
CA ALA A 14 18.17 26.19 -35.56
C ALA A 14 17.22 26.91 -34.59
N LEU A 15 17.50 28.20 -34.36
CA LEU A 15 16.59 29.15 -33.73
C LEU A 15 15.35 29.34 -34.61
N LEU A 16 14.16 29.41 -33.99
CA LEU A 16 13.04 30.21 -34.50
C LEU A 16 12.07 30.54 -33.37
N THR A 17 12.10 31.81 -32.99
CA THR A 17 11.14 32.52 -32.16
C THR A 17 9.79 32.61 -32.88
N GLY A 18 8.71 32.14 -32.25
CA GLY A 18 7.34 32.30 -32.74
C GLY A 18 6.34 32.17 -31.59
N ALA A 19 5.65 33.27 -31.29
CA ALA A 19 4.66 33.38 -30.23
C ALA A 19 3.47 32.41 -30.46
N PHE A 20 3.23 31.50 -29.51
CA PHE A 20 2.02 30.69 -29.45
C PHE A 20 1.17 31.11 -28.25
N LEU A 21 -0.06 31.50 -28.58
CA LEU A 21 -1.17 31.77 -27.69
C LEU A 21 -1.42 30.56 -26.76
N LEU A 22 -1.47 30.84 -25.46
CA LEU A 22 -1.84 29.88 -24.41
C LEU A 22 -3.30 29.46 -24.55
N LEU A 23 -3.55 28.34 -25.23
CA LEU A 23 -4.74 27.52 -24.99
C LEU A 23 -4.44 26.59 -23.80
N PRO A 24 -5.35 26.46 -22.81
CA PRO A 24 -5.16 25.50 -21.73
C PRO A 24 -5.29 24.10 -22.33
N ILE A 25 -4.15 23.45 -22.57
CA ILE A 25 -4.09 22.02 -22.82
C ILE A 25 -4.53 21.37 -21.51
N THR A 26 -5.70 20.73 -21.54
CA THR A 26 -6.20 19.88 -20.47
C THR A 26 -5.12 18.89 -20.08
N SER A 27 -4.76 18.94 -18.80
CA SER A 27 -3.80 18.08 -18.13
C SER A 27 -4.04 16.61 -18.49
N TYR A 28 -2.96 15.92 -18.87
CA TYR A 28 -2.93 14.47 -18.92
C TYR A 28 -3.35 13.91 -17.56
N ALA A 29 -4.23 12.93 -17.56
CA ALA A 29 -4.63 12.18 -16.38
C ALA A 29 -3.38 11.76 -15.59
N SER A 30 -3.26 12.18 -14.32
CA SER A 30 -2.40 11.44 -13.40
C SER A 30 -3.02 10.05 -13.31
N PHE A 31 -2.27 9.03 -13.69
CA PHE A 31 -2.63 7.69 -13.27
C PHE A 31 -2.26 7.63 -11.80
N ASP A 32 -3.23 7.91 -10.95
CA ASP A 32 -3.10 7.62 -9.53
C ASP A 32 -2.93 6.10 -9.43
N THR A 33 -1.74 5.65 -9.05
CA THR A 33 -1.50 4.24 -8.69
C THR A 33 -2.27 3.96 -7.40
N TYR A 34 -3.54 3.61 -7.53
CA TYR A 34 -4.34 3.09 -6.42
C TYR A 34 -3.90 1.67 -6.13
N CYS A 35 -3.63 1.40 -4.85
CA CYS A 35 -3.43 0.05 -4.37
C CYS A 35 -4.80 -0.63 -4.32
N SER A 36 -4.95 -1.81 -4.93
CA SER A 36 -6.20 -2.58 -4.87
C SER A 36 -5.93 -3.91 -4.17
N LEU A 37 -6.62 -4.14 -3.06
CA LEU A 37 -6.47 -5.38 -2.31
C LEU A 37 -7.09 -6.55 -3.08
N ASN A 38 -6.32 -7.62 -3.22
CA ASN A 38 -6.79 -8.92 -3.67
C ASN A 38 -7.07 -9.79 -2.44
N TRP A 39 -8.35 -9.96 -2.12
CA TRP A 39 -8.86 -10.78 -1.01
C TRP A 39 -8.72 -12.29 -1.25
N SER A 40 -7.50 -12.74 -1.57
CA SER A 40 -7.13 -14.14 -1.75
C SER A 40 -5.96 -14.49 -0.83
N ALA A 41 -5.65 -15.78 -0.75
CA ALA A 41 -4.44 -16.25 -0.10
C ALA A 41 -3.34 -16.58 -1.11
N GLN A 42 -3.33 -16.01 -2.32
CA GLN A 42 -2.42 -16.45 -3.38
C GLN A 42 -0.93 -16.40 -2.94
N MET A 43 -0.18 -17.45 -3.27
CA MET A 43 1.20 -17.66 -2.79
C MET A 43 2.26 -17.64 -3.91
N LYS A 44 1.88 -17.30 -5.15
CA LYS A 44 2.80 -17.36 -6.31
C LYS A 44 3.24 -16.01 -6.86
N HIS A 45 2.34 -15.05 -7.03
CA HIS A 45 2.62 -13.78 -7.70
C HIS A 45 2.87 -12.66 -6.70
N TYR A 46 3.98 -11.94 -6.85
CA TYR A 46 4.25 -10.75 -6.03
C TYR A 46 3.10 -9.75 -6.16
N ASP A 47 2.59 -9.29 -5.03
CA ASP A 47 1.53 -8.31 -4.93
C ASP A 47 1.89 -7.34 -3.80
N ILE A 48 2.28 -6.11 -4.17
CA ILE A 48 2.66 -5.08 -3.20
C ILE A 48 1.47 -4.64 -2.33
N CYS A 49 0.26 -4.77 -2.85
CA CYS A 49 -0.97 -4.32 -2.21
C CYS A 49 -1.57 -5.37 -1.30
N SER A 50 -1.37 -6.65 -1.59
CA SER A 50 -2.05 -7.75 -0.89
C SER A 50 -1.07 -8.61 -0.12
N ASN A 51 -0.42 -8.00 0.88
CA ASN A 51 0.48 -8.73 1.78
C ASN A 51 -0.33 -9.50 2.83
N LEU A 52 0.30 -10.56 3.35
CA LEU A 52 -0.25 -11.45 4.36
C LEU A 52 0.69 -11.52 5.58
N PRO A 53 0.17 -11.76 6.79
CA PRO A 53 0.98 -11.92 8.00
C PRO A 53 1.61 -13.32 8.10
N VAL A 54 2.05 -13.87 6.97
CA VAL A 54 2.74 -15.16 6.84
C VAL A 54 3.93 -15.01 5.91
N LEU A 55 4.97 -15.81 6.09
CA LEU A 55 6.19 -15.79 5.29
C LEU A 55 5.93 -16.40 3.91
N VAL A 56 5.61 -15.60 2.90
CA VAL A 56 5.26 -16.11 1.56
C VAL A 56 5.99 -15.36 0.45
N PRO A 57 6.24 -16.00 -0.71
CA PRO A 57 6.86 -15.31 -1.84
C PRO A 57 6.08 -14.09 -2.33
N THR A 58 4.76 -14.06 -2.16
CA THR A 58 3.90 -12.99 -2.69
C THR A 58 4.01 -11.69 -1.94
N ASN A 59 4.38 -11.75 -0.67
CA ASN A 59 4.65 -10.58 0.15
C ASN A 59 5.81 -9.77 -0.43
N ASP A 60 5.77 -8.48 -0.13
CA ASP A 60 6.95 -7.63 -0.14
C ASP A 60 8.07 -8.22 0.72
N ASN A 61 9.31 -8.08 0.26
CA ASN A 61 10.48 -8.57 0.99
C ASN A 61 10.52 -7.98 2.40
N GLU A 62 10.15 -6.71 2.51
CA GLU A 62 10.15 -6.01 3.77
C GLU A 62 9.08 -6.51 4.72
N THR A 63 7.90 -6.92 4.22
CA THR A 63 6.88 -7.58 5.03
C THR A 63 7.43 -8.87 5.62
N ASN A 64 8.04 -9.75 4.80
CA ASN A 64 8.64 -10.99 5.29
C ASN A 64 9.74 -10.72 6.34
N MET A 65 10.58 -9.71 6.10
CA MET A 65 11.61 -9.31 7.08
C MET A 65 11.00 -8.80 8.39
N ARG A 66 9.92 -8.01 8.36
CA ARG A 66 9.20 -7.52 9.55
C ARG A 66 8.65 -8.69 10.38
N LEU A 67 8.06 -9.69 9.73
CA LEU A 67 7.56 -10.90 10.40
C LEU A 67 8.70 -11.71 11.05
N LEU A 68 9.83 -11.89 10.34
CA LEU A 68 11.03 -12.54 10.90
C LEU A 68 11.61 -11.77 12.09
N LEU A 69 11.63 -10.43 12.03
CA LEU A 69 12.10 -9.58 13.13
C LEU A 69 11.16 -9.59 14.34
N ALA A 70 9.86 -9.76 14.12
CA ALA A 70 8.88 -9.94 15.19
C ALA A 70 9.05 -11.30 15.89
N ASP A 71 9.27 -12.38 15.15
CA ASP A 71 9.59 -13.70 15.71
C ASP A 71 10.91 -13.70 16.49
N LYS A 72 11.87 -12.85 16.09
CA LYS A 72 13.11 -12.58 16.84
C LYS A 72 12.93 -11.65 18.05
N GLN A 73 11.71 -11.16 18.31
CA GLN A 73 11.40 -10.21 19.39
C GLN A 73 12.19 -8.89 19.29
N LEU A 74 12.57 -8.49 18.07
CA LEU A 74 13.21 -7.20 17.82
C LEU A 74 12.18 -6.15 17.38
N ALA A 75 11.18 -6.58 16.59
CA ALA A 75 10.03 -5.75 16.22
C ALA A 75 8.81 -6.10 17.09
N LYS A 76 8.02 -5.09 17.41
CA LYS A 76 6.62 -5.23 17.83
C LYS A 76 5.74 -4.87 16.65
N ILE A 77 4.68 -5.63 16.49
CA ILE A 77 3.62 -5.35 15.53
C ILE A 77 2.43 -4.88 16.35
N ASP A 78 1.88 -3.72 16.03
CA ASP A 78 0.69 -3.21 16.68
C ASP A 78 -0.56 -3.85 16.07
N VAL A 79 -1.63 -3.92 16.86
CA VAL A 79 -2.92 -4.46 16.40
C VAL A 79 -3.45 -3.56 15.29
N PRO A 80 -3.94 -4.11 14.16
CA PRO A 80 -4.51 -3.30 13.09
C PRO A 80 -5.65 -2.43 13.62
N ALA A 81 -5.70 -1.17 13.18
CA ALA A 81 -6.88 -0.36 13.34
C ALA A 81 -8.01 -0.98 12.49
N SER A 82 -9.09 -1.41 13.13
CA SER A 82 -10.28 -1.91 12.43
C SER A 82 -11.27 -0.76 12.28
N THR A 83 -11.40 -0.21 11.08
CA THR A 83 -12.51 0.69 10.73
C THR A 83 -13.25 0.16 9.52
N PRO A 84 -14.26 -0.71 9.71
CA PRO A 84 -15.16 -1.07 8.62
C PRO A 84 -15.85 0.19 8.10
N SER A 85 -15.59 0.53 6.84
CA SER A 85 -16.32 1.54 6.10
C SER A 85 -17.09 0.89 4.96
N TRP A 86 -18.28 1.40 4.63
CA TRP A 86 -18.99 1.02 3.41
C TRP A 86 -18.15 1.31 2.16
N THR A 87 -17.34 2.36 2.21
CA THR A 87 -16.53 2.89 1.10
C THR A 87 -15.19 2.17 0.94
N GLU A 88 -14.65 1.59 2.00
CA GLU A 88 -13.31 0.99 1.99
C GLU A 88 -13.41 -0.52 1.88
N GLN A 89 -12.64 -1.09 0.95
CA GLN A 89 -12.44 -2.53 0.84
C GLN A 89 -11.19 -2.98 1.61
N TYR A 90 -10.65 -2.11 2.47
CA TYR A 90 -9.51 -2.40 3.31
C TYR A 90 -9.98 -3.09 4.59
N GLY A 91 -9.26 -4.14 4.97
CA GLY A 91 -9.42 -4.82 6.25
C GLY A 91 -8.06 -5.11 6.84
N ALA A 92 -8.04 -5.85 7.96
CA ALA A 92 -6.78 -6.18 8.59
C ALA A 92 -5.90 -7.08 7.72
N VAL A 93 -6.48 -8.03 6.98
CA VAL A 93 -5.77 -8.95 6.07
C VAL A 93 -6.63 -9.20 4.83
N PRO A 94 -6.09 -9.09 3.60
CA PRO A 94 -4.72 -8.68 3.26
C PRO A 94 -4.49 -7.18 3.53
N PHE A 95 -3.23 -6.75 3.51
CA PHE A 95 -2.85 -5.37 3.79
C PHE A 95 -1.77 -4.84 2.83
N ASP A 96 -1.75 -3.52 2.66
CA ASP A 96 -0.68 -2.83 1.93
C ASP A 96 0.62 -2.83 2.76
N ALA A 97 1.77 -2.95 2.09
CA ALA A 97 3.07 -3.00 2.76
C ALA A 97 3.40 -1.70 3.51
N SER A 98 2.95 -0.54 3.01
CA SER A 98 3.20 0.76 3.64
C SER A 98 2.33 0.97 4.89
N GLU A 99 1.08 0.49 4.89
CA GLU A 99 0.23 0.48 6.08
C GLU A 99 0.81 -0.43 7.17
N PHE A 100 1.26 -1.63 6.78
CA PHE A 100 1.86 -2.56 7.73
C PHE A 100 3.16 -2.03 8.35
N LYS A 101 3.96 -1.29 7.58
CA LYS A 101 5.15 -0.59 8.11
C LYS A 101 4.79 0.33 9.28
N LEU A 102 3.67 1.06 9.19
CA LEU A 102 3.25 1.99 10.25
C LEU A 102 2.85 1.27 11.55
N ALA A 103 2.49 -0.02 11.46
CA ALA A 103 2.22 -0.87 12.62
C ALA A 103 3.50 -1.43 13.28
N ILE A 104 4.70 -1.14 12.75
CA ILE A 104 5.96 -1.66 13.31
C ILE A 104 6.60 -0.68 14.27
N SER A 105 6.92 -1.16 15.46
CA SER A 105 7.71 -0.45 16.46
C SER A 105 8.86 -1.29 17.00
N ASN A 106 9.80 -0.64 17.68
CA ASN A 106 10.91 -1.31 18.34
C ASN A 106 10.42 -2.11 19.56
N ALA A 107 10.70 -3.42 19.60
CA ALA A 107 10.51 -4.20 20.82
C ALA A 107 11.54 -3.82 21.89
N VAL A 108 12.78 -3.57 21.45
CA VAL A 108 13.89 -3.03 22.24
C VAL A 108 14.21 -1.62 21.75
N PRO A 109 14.18 -0.60 22.62
CA PRO A 109 14.47 0.77 22.20
C PRO A 109 15.87 0.94 21.63
N SER A 110 15.95 1.63 20.50
CA SER A 110 17.20 2.16 19.96
C SER A 110 17.89 3.04 21.01
N GLN A 111 19.22 2.91 21.14
CA GLN A 111 20.04 3.72 22.05
C GLN A 111 20.47 5.05 21.39
N ARG A 112 20.00 5.32 20.17
CA ARG A 112 20.25 6.59 19.48
C ARG A 112 19.42 7.70 20.13
N GLN A 113 20.04 8.86 20.37
CA GLN A 113 19.32 10.05 20.81
C GLN A 113 18.38 10.54 19.69
N GLN A 114 17.06 10.41 19.89
CA GLN A 114 16.03 10.87 18.94
C GLN A 114 15.70 12.35 19.14
N SER A 115 15.23 13.02 18.07
CA SER A 115 14.61 14.35 18.19
C SER A 115 13.24 14.23 18.84
N SER A 116 12.85 15.21 19.66
CA SER A 116 11.51 15.30 20.25
C SER A 116 10.43 15.68 19.24
N LYS A 117 10.82 16.07 18.02
CA LYS A 117 9.91 16.33 16.90
C LYS A 117 9.96 15.16 15.92
N PRO A 118 8.80 14.64 15.46
CA PRO A 118 8.77 13.77 14.30
C PRO A 118 9.39 14.52 13.12
N GLU A 119 10.28 13.86 12.37
CA GLU A 119 10.68 14.40 11.06
C GLU A 119 9.39 14.54 10.22
N PRO A 120 9.10 15.70 9.62
CA PRO A 120 8.00 15.82 8.69
C PRO A 120 8.18 14.74 7.60
N TYR A 121 7.12 13.97 7.36
CA TYR A 121 7.02 13.20 6.13
C TYR A 121 6.84 14.23 5.00
N ASP A 122 7.96 14.72 4.47
CA ASP A 122 7.95 15.50 3.25
C ASP A 122 8.19 14.55 2.07
N ALA A 123 7.14 14.41 1.25
CA ALA A 123 7.13 13.62 0.03
C ALA A 123 7.97 14.26 -1.10
N SER A 124 8.66 15.37 -0.84
CA SER A 124 9.61 15.95 -1.79
C SER A 124 10.85 15.05 -1.94
N TRP A 125 10.95 14.40 -3.10
CA TRP A 125 12.13 13.68 -3.58
C TRP A 125 13.44 14.51 -3.52
N ILE A 126 13.31 15.84 -3.42
CA ILE A 126 14.40 16.83 -3.29
C ILE A 126 15.01 16.84 -1.87
N SER A 127 14.27 16.47 -0.82
CA SER A 127 14.76 16.43 0.59
C SER A 127 15.63 15.21 0.93
N LEU A 128 15.65 14.20 0.05
CA LEU A 128 16.42 12.97 0.23
C LEU A 128 17.91 13.11 -0.13
N THR A 129 18.31 14.17 -0.84
CA THR A 129 19.67 14.29 -1.40
C THR A 129 20.66 15.00 -0.49
N GLU A 130 20.22 15.75 0.53
CA GLU A 130 21.11 16.52 1.41
C GLU A 130 21.01 16.13 2.89
N GLU A 131 21.42 14.88 3.19
CA GLU A 131 21.40 14.28 4.53
C GLU A 131 22.23 15.06 5.58
N ARG A 132 23.20 15.91 5.16
CA ARG A 132 24.03 16.72 6.06
C ARG A 132 23.19 17.66 6.94
N CYS A 133 22.03 18.13 6.48
CA CYS A 133 21.16 19.04 7.22
C CYS A 133 20.20 18.33 8.20
N ARG A 134 20.16 16.98 8.20
CA ARG A 134 19.37 16.21 9.17
C ARG A 134 20.02 16.20 10.55
N GLY A 135 19.22 16.07 11.61
CA GLY A 135 19.71 15.95 12.99
C GLY A 135 20.18 17.25 13.67
N ASN A 136 19.94 18.42 13.07
CA ASN A 136 20.25 19.70 13.71
C ASN A 136 19.53 19.89 15.05
N ASP A 137 18.27 19.49 15.15
CA ASP A 137 17.46 19.63 16.37
C ASP A 137 18.04 18.85 17.54
N ALA A 138 18.35 17.56 17.35
CA ALA A 138 18.98 16.73 18.37
C ALA A 138 20.36 17.28 18.79
N GLY A 139 21.17 17.72 17.82
CA GLY A 139 22.47 18.34 18.10
C GLY A 139 22.36 19.68 18.84
N THR A 140 21.35 20.49 18.54
CA THR A 140 21.05 21.75 19.24
C THR A 140 20.65 21.49 20.68
N MET A 141 19.75 20.52 20.92
CA MET A 141 19.35 20.14 22.29
C MET A 141 20.53 19.62 23.11
N ALA A 142 21.37 18.75 22.53
CA ALA A 142 22.56 18.24 23.22
C ALA A 142 23.53 19.38 23.60
N PHE A 143 23.76 20.34 22.70
CA PHE A 143 24.61 21.52 22.95
C PHE A 143 24.02 22.40 24.06
N ILE A 144 22.74 22.75 23.97
CA ILE A 144 22.06 23.60 24.98
C ILE A 144 22.13 22.94 26.36
N ASN A 145 21.87 21.62 26.43
CA ASN A 145 21.95 20.86 27.66
C ASN A 145 23.37 20.89 28.25
N GLN A 146 24.41 20.77 27.42
CA GLN A 146 25.79 20.89 27.90
C GLN A 146 26.10 22.30 28.41
N VAL A 147 25.80 23.34 27.62
CA VAL A 147 26.09 24.73 28.01
C VAL A 147 25.40 25.11 29.31
N ASN A 148 24.17 24.63 29.52
CA ASN A 148 23.46 24.84 30.78
C ASN A 148 24.13 24.13 31.96
N LYS A 149 24.62 22.90 31.77
CA LYS A 149 25.29 22.10 32.81
C LYS A 149 26.71 22.59 33.15
N ASP A 150 27.39 23.24 32.22
CA ASP A 150 28.76 23.69 32.42
C ASP A 150 28.82 24.85 33.44
N THR A 151 29.35 24.58 34.63
CA THR A 151 29.43 25.54 35.73
C THR A 151 30.55 26.56 35.55
N ALA A 152 31.48 26.32 34.63
CA ALA A 152 32.58 27.25 34.34
C ALA A 152 32.15 28.42 33.42
N LEU A 153 30.95 28.35 32.82
CA LEU A 153 30.37 29.41 32.01
C LEU A 153 29.52 30.39 32.85
N LYS A 154 29.70 31.69 32.61
CA LYS A 154 28.86 32.75 33.19
C LYS A 154 27.48 32.80 32.53
N PRO A 155 26.44 33.33 33.19
CA PRO A 155 25.08 33.41 32.62
C PRO A 155 25.01 34.12 31.26
N ALA A 156 25.75 35.22 31.08
CA ALA A 156 25.80 35.95 29.81
C ALA A 156 26.46 35.13 28.68
N GLU A 157 27.51 34.36 29.01
CA GLU A 157 28.19 33.48 28.06
C GLU A 157 27.28 32.32 27.65
N LYS A 158 26.55 31.71 28.60
CA LYS A 158 25.54 30.67 28.32
C LYS A 158 24.47 31.18 27.35
N LYS A 159 23.89 32.35 27.66
CA LYS A 159 22.86 32.98 26.82
C LYS A 159 23.39 33.21 25.40
N PHE A 160 24.58 33.79 25.27
CA PHE A 160 25.23 34.03 23.97
C PHE A 160 25.40 32.72 23.18
N LEU A 161 26.02 31.70 23.76
CA LEU A 161 26.29 30.43 23.09
C LEU A 161 25.00 29.72 22.64
N ILE A 162 23.98 29.72 23.49
CA ILE A 162 22.67 29.14 23.17
C ILE A 162 22.02 29.89 22.00
N THR A 163 21.98 31.23 22.04
CA THR A 163 21.45 32.04 20.93
C THR A 163 22.18 31.73 19.63
N GLN A 164 23.52 31.67 19.66
CA GLN A 164 24.32 31.37 18.47
C GLN A 164 24.04 29.96 17.91
N ARG A 165 23.90 28.95 18.77
CA ARG A 165 23.59 27.59 18.31
C ARG A 165 22.18 27.48 17.74
N GLN A 166 21.20 28.17 18.34
CA GLN A 166 19.80 28.19 17.89
C GLN A 166 19.62 28.94 16.56
N ALA A 167 20.47 29.91 16.27
CA ALA A 167 20.47 30.63 14.99
C ALA A 167 20.91 29.76 13.80
N ILE A 168 21.47 28.56 14.03
CA ILE A 168 21.81 27.62 12.97
C ILE A 168 20.53 26.91 12.51
N THR A 169 19.94 27.43 11.44
CA THR A 169 18.79 26.86 10.72
C THR A 169 19.27 26.42 9.33
N PRO A 170 19.84 25.21 9.19
CA PRO A 170 20.40 24.77 7.92
C PRO A 170 19.27 24.55 6.91
N GLN A 171 19.25 25.35 5.84
CA GLN A 171 18.35 25.18 4.69
C GLN A 171 19.06 24.51 3.51
N CYS A 172 20.33 24.16 3.67
CA CYS A 172 21.11 23.36 2.72
C CYS A 172 21.42 24.05 1.37
N ASP A 173 20.62 25.06 0.99
CA ASP A 173 20.81 25.97 -0.15
C ASP A 173 21.45 27.34 0.23
N ASN A 174 21.47 27.67 1.52
CA ASN A 174 21.95 28.97 2.02
C ASN A 174 23.17 28.81 2.94
N ALA A 175 24.26 29.52 2.63
CA ALA A 175 25.49 29.49 3.42
C ALA A 175 25.33 30.20 4.78
N LEU A 176 25.58 29.46 5.85
CA LEU A 176 25.62 29.98 7.22
C LEU A 176 26.91 30.77 7.46
N THR A 177 26.82 31.84 8.25
CA THR A 177 27.95 32.74 8.52
C THR A 177 28.72 32.30 9.76
N PHE A 178 30.06 32.28 9.68
CA PHE A 178 30.95 32.00 10.82
C PHE A 178 30.90 33.11 11.88
N ILE A 179 30.98 32.69 13.14
CA ILE A 179 31.12 33.59 14.28
C ILE A 179 32.57 34.09 14.35
N LYS A 180 32.74 35.41 14.36
CA LYS A 180 34.06 36.04 14.54
C LYS A 180 34.55 35.84 15.97
N MET A 181 35.73 35.24 16.10
CA MET A 181 36.37 35.00 17.39
C MET A 181 36.78 36.32 18.04
N GLN A 182 36.46 36.51 19.32
CA GLN A 182 36.89 37.69 20.06
C GLN A 182 38.06 37.37 21.00
N PRO A 183 39.10 38.20 21.06
CA PRO A 183 40.30 37.93 21.84
C PRO A 183 40.06 37.91 23.36
N GLU A 184 39.10 38.70 23.85
CA GLU A 184 38.75 38.83 25.27
C GLU A 184 37.96 37.64 25.84
N TRP A 185 37.45 36.74 25.00
CA TRP A 185 36.72 35.56 25.46
C TRP A 185 37.61 34.60 26.25
N SER A 186 37.03 33.91 27.22
CA SER A 186 37.75 32.84 27.93
C SER A 186 38.10 31.70 26.96
N ALA A 187 39.14 30.92 27.30
CA ALA A 187 39.51 29.75 26.50
C ALA A 187 38.33 28.79 26.29
N LEU A 188 37.48 28.61 27.31
CA LEU A 188 36.29 27.77 27.25
C LEU A 188 35.23 28.32 26.28
N VAL A 189 34.94 29.63 26.33
CA VAL A 189 34.01 30.27 25.37
C VAL A 189 34.54 30.15 23.94
N ARG A 190 35.84 30.36 23.72
CA ARG A 190 36.46 30.16 22.39
C ARG A 190 36.34 28.71 21.90
N GLN A 191 36.43 27.72 22.78
CA GLN A 191 36.21 26.31 22.42
C GLN A 191 34.76 26.04 22.00
N TYR A 192 33.77 26.54 22.75
CA TYR A 192 32.36 26.40 22.37
C TYR A 192 32.04 27.14 21.06
N VAL A 193 32.55 28.35 20.86
CA VAL A 193 32.37 29.07 19.58
C VAL A 193 33.06 28.34 18.43
N SER A 194 34.25 27.77 18.66
CA SER A 194 34.92 26.93 17.65
C SER A 194 34.07 25.72 17.28
N TYR A 195 33.44 25.06 18.26
CA TYR A 195 32.49 23.97 17.99
C TYR A 195 31.30 24.44 17.12
N ILE A 196 30.73 25.61 17.41
CA ILE A 196 29.65 26.19 16.61
C ILE A 196 30.15 26.48 15.18
N ASN A 197 31.35 27.03 15.02
CA ASN A 197 31.96 27.27 13.71
C ASN A 197 32.25 25.99 12.94
N GLY A 198 32.69 24.91 13.60
CA GLY A 198 32.82 23.59 12.98
C GLY A 198 31.46 23.06 12.48
N THR A 199 30.40 23.31 13.25
CA THR A 199 29.02 22.93 12.91
C THR A 199 28.51 23.73 11.70
N ILE A 200 28.81 25.03 11.64
CA ILE A 200 28.54 25.89 10.48
C ILE A 200 29.28 25.37 9.24
N ALA A 201 30.57 25.07 9.35
CA ALA A 201 31.37 24.51 8.25
C ALA A 201 30.77 23.19 7.73
N PHE A 202 30.37 22.30 8.63
CA PHE A 202 29.73 21.03 8.29
C PHE A 202 28.43 21.21 7.50
N TYR A 203 27.52 22.07 7.96
CA TYR A 203 26.24 22.31 7.26
C TYR A 203 26.43 23.05 5.93
N ASN A 204 27.46 23.91 5.82
CA ASN A 204 27.83 24.56 4.57
C ASN A 204 28.50 23.62 3.54
N GLY A 205 28.68 22.33 3.86
CA GLY A 205 29.40 21.38 3.00
C GLY A 205 30.91 21.63 2.92
N ASN A 206 31.47 22.51 3.77
CA ASN A 206 32.91 22.76 3.82
C ASN A 206 33.58 21.73 4.76
N TYR A 207 33.66 20.48 4.29
CA TYR A 207 34.17 19.36 5.08
C TYR A 207 35.62 19.54 5.51
N SER A 208 36.48 20.15 4.68
CA SER A 208 37.88 20.43 5.04
C SER A 208 37.99 21.40 6.23
N ALA A 209 37.21 22.49 6.24
CA ALA A 209 37.20 23.42 7.36
C ALA A 209 36.62 22.77 8.63
N ALA A 210 35.53 22.01 8.50
CA ALA A 210 34.94 21.28 9.61
C ALA A 210 35.93 20.27 10.23
N GLN A 211 36.61 19.46 9.41
CA GLN A 211 37.63 18.51 9.86
C GLN A 211 38.78 19.19 10.60
N LYS A 212 39.27 20.35 10.12
CA LYS A 212 40.33 21.09 10.81
C LYS A 212 39.88 21.60 12.17
N ILE A 213 38.68 22.18 12.25
CA ILE A 213 38.12 22.73 13.48
C ILE A 213 37.86 21.61 14.50
N TYR A 214 37.17 20.55 14.10
CA TYR A 214 36.86 19.43 15.00
C TYR A 214 38.13 18.67 15.41
N GLY A 215 39.08 18.46 14.51
CA GLY A 215 40.38 17.86 14.83
C GLY A 215 41.12 18.60 15.95
N ALA A 216 41.13 19.93 15.93
CA ALA A 216 41.72 20.73 17.00
C ALA A 216 40.95 20.62 18.34
N LEU A 217 39.64 20.42 18.29
CA LEU A 217 38.78 20.30 19.47
C LEU A 217 38.84 18.89 20.11
N MET A 218 39.24 17.85 19.38
CA MET A 218 39.33 16.48 19.91
C MET A 218 40.33 16.31 21.07
N THR A 219 41.27 17.25 21.24
CA THR A 219 42.34 17.21 22.23
C THR A 219 42.15 18.22 23.37
N VAL A 220 41.04 18.95 23.43
CA VAL A 220 40.80 19.90 24.52
C VAL A 220 40.45 19.18 25.82
N ALA A 221 40.71 19.84 26.96
CA ALA A 221 40.44 19.26 28.28
C ALA A 221 38.95 19.12 28.59
N THR A 222 38.07 19.89 27.93
CA THR A 222 36.63 19.87 28.14
C THR A 222 36.02 18.57 27.61
N PRO A 223 35.60 17.60 28.46
CA PRO A 223 35.31 16.23 28.01
C PRO A 223 34.19 16.16 26.97
N TRP A 224 33.11 16.93 27.17
CA TRP A 224 31.99 16.97 26.22
C TRP A 224 32.42 17.51 24.85
N ILE A 225 33.22 18.58 24.81
CA ILE A 225 33.70 19.15 23.54
C ILE A 225 34.63 18.16 22.84
N ALA A 226 35.54 17.52 23.57
CA ALA A 226 36.48 16.55 23.00
C ALA A 226 35.77 15.34 22.39
N GLU A 227 34.79 14.76 23.09
CA GLU A 227 34.01 13.64 22.56
C GLU A 227 33.11 14.07 21.40
N THR A 228 32.35 15.16 21.55
CA THR A 228 31.43 15.64 20.51
C THR A 228 32.19 16.03 19.25
N ALA A 229 33.36 16.65 19.37
CA ALA A 229 34.23 16.94 18.23
C ALA A 229 34.75 15.66 17.58
N SER A 230 35.11 14.62 18.34
CA SER A 230 35.52 13.33 17.78
C SER A 230 34.40 12.64 17.01
N TYR A 231 33.17 12.73 17.52
CA TYR A 231 31.99 12.22 16.81
C TYR A 231 31.68 13.06 15.56
N MET A 232 31.75 14.38 15.64
CA MET A 232 31.51 15.26 14.50
C MET A 232 32.61 15.15 13.43
N GLN A 233 33.86 14.86 13.82
CA GLN A 233 34.94 14.50 12.89
C GLN A 233 34.54 13.27 12.08
N THR A 234 34.04 12.22 12.76
CA THR A 234 33.56 11.00 12.12
C THR A 234 32.41 11.29 11.16
N ARG A 235 31.39 12.04 11.61
CA ARG A 235 30.25 12.41 10.78
C ARG A 235 30.66 13.24 9.55
N THR A 236 31.59 14.16 9.73
CA THR A 236 32.14 15.00 8.64
C THR A 236 32.85 14.14 7.61
N ALA A 237 33.68 13.18 8.02
CA ALA A 237 34.37 12.28 7.11
C ALA A 237 33.40 11.37 6.34
N VAL A 238 32.34 10.86 7.00
CA VAL A 238 31.31 10.03 6.36
C VAL A 238 30.53 10.84 5.31
N GLU A 239 30.12 12.07 5.63
CA GLU A 239 29.41 12.92 4.66
C GLU A 239 30.32 13.33 3.50
N ASN A 240 31.61 13.60 3.77
CA ASN A 240 32.58 13.86 2.71
C ASN A 240 32.68 12.65 1.76
N ALA A 241 32.83 11.44 2.30
CA ALA A 241 32.86 10.21 1.51
C ALA A 241 31.58 10.05 0.67
N TYR A 242 30.41 10.25 1.27
CA TYR A 242 29.12 10.20 0.58
C TYR A 242 29.07 11.18 -0.61
N ASN A 243 29.50 12.42 -0.39
CA ASN A 243 29.46 13.49 -1.39
C ASN A 243 30.31 13.16 -2.64
N THR A 244 31.42 12.44 -2.49
CA THR A 244 32.24 12.00 -3.65
C THR A 244 31.51 11.03 -4.58
N GLY A 245 30.48 10.35 -4.10
CA GLY A 245 29.73 9.34 -4.85
C GLY A 245 28.45 9.85 -5.51
N LEU A 246 28.06 11.10 -5.29
CA LEU A 246 26.80 11.66 -5.80
C LEU A 246 26.84 11.86 -7.32
N ASP A 247 25.73 11.57 -7.98
CA ASP A 247 25.47 12.01 -9.35
C ASP A 247 24.69 13.33 -9.39
N GLU A 248 24.42 13.83 -10.60
CA GLU A 248 23.72 15.10 -10.84
C GLU A 248 22.27 15.12 -10.29
N TYR A 249 21.72 13.95 -9.96
CA TYR A 249 20.38 13.78 -9.38
C TYR A 249 20.45 13.48 -7.87
N GLY A 250 21.62 13.60 -7.24
CA GLY A 250 21.82 13.36 -5.81
C GLY A 250 21.75 11.89 -5.39
N SER A 251 21.88 10.96 -6.34
CA SER A 251 21.98 9.53 -6.04
C SER A 251 23.43 9.11 -5.81
N ALA A 252 23.70 8.50 -4.65
CA ALA A 252 25.04 8.00 -4.34
C ALA A 252 25.34 6.66 -5.01
N SER A 253 26.51 6.56 -5.65
CA SER A 253 27.02 5.31 -6.23
C SER A 253 28.30 4.86 -5.51
N SER A 254 28.26 3.68 -4.89
CA SER A 254 29.45 3.04 -4.28
C SER A 254 30.59 2.73 -5.25
N ALA A 255 30.34 2.85 -6.57
CA ALA A 255 31.37 2.76 -7.60
C ALA A 255 32.13 4.07 -7.83
N LYS A 256 31.56 5.21 -7.43
CA LYS A 256 32.15 6.53 -7.58
C LYS A 256 32.81 7.05 -6.29
N ILE A 257 32.49 6.46 -5.13
CA ILE A 257 33.07 6.85 -3.85
C ILE A 257 34.61 6.79 -3.91
N GLU A 258 35.25 7.90 -3.55
CA GLU A 258 36.71 8.00 -3.50
C GLU A 258 37.29 7.13 -2.36
N LYS A 259 38.27 6.29 -2.71
CA LYS A 259 38.82 5.29 -1.77
C LYS A 259 39.58 5.91 -0.60
N ASP A 260 40.33 6.99 -0.86
CA ASP A 260 41.14 7.64 0.17
C ASP A 260 40.24 8.33 1.21
N VAL A 261 39.19 9.03 0.74
CA VAL A 261 38.18 9.68 1.60
C VAL A 261 37.39 8.64 2.39
N LEU A 262 37.04 7.51 1.78
CA LEU A 262 36.39 6.40 2.47
C LEU A 262 37.28 5.80 3.57
N THR A 263 38.58 5.66 3.30
CA THR A 263 39.57 5.16 4.28
C THR A 263 39.68 6.12 5.46
N GLU A 264 39.77 7.44 5.20
CA GLU A 264 39.76 8.46 6.24
C GLU A 264 38.51 8.36 7.15
N ALA A 265 37.34 8.09 6.56
CA ALA A 265 36.11 7.92 7.33
C ALA A 265 36.13 6.64 8.20
N PHE A 266 36.67 5.53 7.71
CA PHE A 266 36.88 4.31 8.50
C PHE A 266 37.90 4.53 9.63
N ASP A 267 38.95 5.30 9.39
CA ASP A 267 39.94 5.63 10.42
C ASP A 267 39.33 6.51 11.51
N ALA A 268 38.57 7.55 11.13
CA ALA A 268 37.92 8.45 12.06
C ALA A 268 36.95 7.72 12.99
N ILE A 269 36.11 6.83 12.45
CA ILE A 269 35.15 6.07 13.24
C ILE A 269 35.83 5.03 14.15
N THR A 270 36.90 4.40 13.67
CA THR A 270 37.69 3.44 14.46
C THR A 270 38.35 4.14 15.64
N GLN A 271 38.90 5.34 15.43
CA GLN A 271 39.46 6.17 16.49
C GLN A 271 38.39 6.57 17.52
N TYR A 272 37.18 6.94 17.08
CA TYR A 272 36.07 7.24 17.99
C TYR A 272 35.75 6.03 18.89
N PHE A 273 35.56 4.84 18.32
CA PHE A 273 35.26 3.64 19.12
C PHE A 273 36.41 3.23 20.05
N LYS A 274 37.66 3.42 19.65
CA LYS A 274 38.83 3.16 20.50
C LYS A 274 38.87 4.08 21.72
N LYS A 275 38.55 5.37 21.54
CA LYS A 275 38.61 6.38 22.60
C LYS A 275 37.33 6.43 23.46
N TYR A 276 36.18 6.21 22.84
CA TYR A 276 34.85 6.34 23.44
C TYR A 276 33.97 5.10 23.18
N PRO A 277 34.39 3.88 23.62
CA PRO A 277 33.66 2.64 23.33
C PRO A 277 32.22 2.62 23.91
N LYS A 278 32.00 3.37 24.99
CA LYS A 278 30.69 3.61 25.65
C LYS A 278 30.31 5.10 25.63
N GLY A 279 30.82 5.84 24.65
CA GLY A 279 30.56 7.27 24.51
C GLY A 279 29.09 7.58 24.29
N GLN A 280 28.71 8.84 24.54
CA GLN A 280 27.36 9.37 24.33
C GLN A 280 26.86 9.13 22.89
N TYR A 281 27.76 9.11 21.90
CA TYR A 281 27.42 8.94 20.49
C TYR A 281 27.67 7.53 19.96
N SER A 282 28.01 6.56 20.81
CA SER A 282 28.41 5.20 20.40
C SER A 282 27.36 4.47 19.54
N ALA A 283 26.07 4.57 19.88
CA ALA A 283 24.98 4.04 19.05
C ALA A 283 24.90 4.73 17.68
N SER A 284 24.98 6.06 17.65
CA SER A 284 24.90 6.82 16.41
C SER A 284 26.12 6.58 15.52
N ALA A 285 27.32 6.55 16.11
CA ALA A 285 28.56 6.17 15.44
C ALA A 285 28.43 4.78 14.81
N ARG A 286 27.83 3.80 15.50
CA ARG A 286 27.65 2.46 14.92
C ARG A 286 26.71 2.46 13.70
N GLY A 287 25.69 3.30 13.70
CA GLY A 287 24.90 3.58 12.50
C GLY A 287 25.72 4.16 11.34
N LEU A 288 26.67 5.06 11.62
CA LEU A 288 27.60 5.58 10.61
C LEU A 288 28.56 4.50 10.08
N LEU A 289 29.03 3.59 10.94
CA LEU A 289 29.85 2.44 10.51
C LEU A 289 29.10 1.57 9.50
N ARG A 290 27.82 1.30 9.77
CA ARG A 290 26.94 0.56 8.86
C ARG A 290 26.81 1.28 7.51
N ARG A 291 26.63 2.60 7.51
CA ARG A 291 26.62 3.42 6.29
C ARG A 291 27.94 3.32 5.52
N LEU A 292 29.09 3.33 6.20
CA LEU A 292 30.40 3.18 5.55
C LEU A 292 30.56 1.82 4.85
N TYR A 293 30.06 0.72 5.44
CA TYR A 293 30.05 -0.58 4.76
C TYR A 293 29.24 -0.54 3.46
N TRP A 294 28.09 0.13 3.46
CA TRP A 294 27.31 0.34 2.23
C TRP A 294 28.08 1.19 1.20
N LEU A 295 28.64 2.34 1.59
CA LEU A 295 29.37 3.24 0.69
C LEU A 295 30.59 2.55 0.08
N GLY A 296 31.31 1.74 0.86
CA GLY A 296 32.44 0.94 0.40
C GLY A 296 32.05 -0.27 -0.46
N GLY A 297 30.75 -0.58 -0.61
CA GLY A 297 30.29 -1.81 -1.25
C GLY A 297 30.70 -3.09 -0.50
N GLN A 298 30.96 -2.98 0.80
CA GLN A 298 31.35 -4.07 1.70
C GLN A 298 30.11 -4.83 2.16
N GLN A 299 29.44 -5.51 1.22
CA GLN A 299 28.15 -6.18 1.47
C GLN A 299 28.24 -7.16 2.64
N ARG A 300 29.33 -7.93 2.74
CA ARG A 300 29.52 -8.91 3.81
C ARG A 300 29.54 -8.25 5.20
N GLN A 301 30.33 -7.21 5.35
CA GLN A 301 30.44 -6.46 6.61
C GLN A 301 29.13 -5.75 6.96
N LEU A 302 28.39 -5.27 5.97
CA LEU A 302 27.07 -4.69 6.17
C LEU A 302 26.06 -5.72 6.72
N ILE A 303 26.04 -6.93 6.15
CA ILE A 303 25.23 -8.06 6.66
C ILE A 303 25.64 -8.40 8.09
N ASP A 304 26.94 -8.61 8.32
CA ASP A 304 27.48 -8.98 9.63
C ASP A 304 27.14 -7.91 10.70
N GLU A 305 27.09 -6.62 10.33
CA GLU A 305 26.69 -5.54 11.24
C GLU A 305 25.19 -5.57 11.61
N PHE A 306 24.29 -5.91 10.68
CA PHE A 306 22.89 -6.13 11.01
C PHE A 306 22.71 -7.33 11.94
N LEU A 307 23.34 -8.46 11.61
CA LEU A 307 23.28 -9.68 12.42
C LEU A 307 23.84 -9.45 13.82
N TRP A 308 24.98 -8.76 13.94
CA TRP A 308 25.53 -8.41 15.24
C TRP A 308 24.53 -7.59 16.05
N GLN A 309 23.86 -6.60 15.47
CA GLN A 309 22.86 -5.80 16.20
C GLN A 309 21.59 -6.58 16.54
N PHE A 310 21.18 -7.56 15.72
CA PHE A 310 20.09 -8.45 16.05
C PHE A 310 20.42 -9.29 17.30
N ASP A 311 21.64 -9.81 17.39
CA ASP A 311 22.09 -10.64 18.51
C ASP A 311 22.50 -9.82 19.75
N HIS A 312 22.68 -8.50 19.61
CA HIS A 312 23.15 -7.60 20.67
C HIS A 312 22.20 -6.42 20.91
N SER A 313 20.89 -6.67 20.90
CA SER A 313 19.86 -5.62 21.06
C SER A 313 19.94 -4.84 22.38
N GLN A 314 20.49 -5.45 23.43
CA GLN A 314 20.70 -4.81 24.74
C GLN A 314 22.01 -4.02 24.86
N ASN A 315 22.84 -4.00 23.81
CA ASN A 315 24.11 -3.29 23.84
C ASN A 315 23.92 -1.77 23.75
N PRO A 316 24.71 -0.93 24.45
CA PRO A 316 24.65 0.53 24.32
C PRO A 316 24.83 1.08 22.91
N GLN A 317 25.36 0.27 21.98
CA GLN A 317 25.55 0.65 20.57
C GLN A 317 24.39 0.22 19.66
N PHE A 318 23.36 -0.45 20.19
CA PHE A 318 22.17 -0.82 19.43
C PHE A 318 21.44 0.42 18.92
N ASN A 319 21.28 0.55 17.61
CA ASN A 319 20.79 1.79 16.97
C ASN A 319 19.75 1.55 15.87
N LEU A 320 19.21 0.35 15.78
CA LEU A 320 18.25 -0.03 14.75
C LEU A 320 16.85 0.54 15.05
N GLU A 321 16.22 1.13 14.04
CA GLU A 321 14.82 1.54 14.05
C GLU A 321 14.03 0.55 13.19
N LEU A 322 13.31 -0.37 13.83
CA LEU A 322 12.81 -1.61 13.22
C LEU A 322 11.73 -1.35 12.15
N MET A 323 11.06 -0.20 12.22
CA MET A 323 10.17 0.28 11.16
C MET A 323 10.90 0.47 9.81
N ARG A 324 12.17 0.90 9.82
CA ARG A 324 12.97 1.29 8.64
C ARG A 324 14.06 0.28 8.24
N VAL A 325 14.48 -0.60 9.15
CA VAL A 325 15.54 -1.59 8.86
C VAL A 325 15.25 -2.45 7.63
N PRO A 326 14.03 -3.00 7.43
CA PRO A 326 13.71 -3.76 6.23
C PRO A 326 13.91 -2.97 4.92
N GLU A 327 13.55 -1.69 4.89
CA GLU A 327 13.76 -0.79 3.74
C GLU A 327 15.26 -0.58 3.49
N GLU A 328 16.03 -0.31 4.55
CA GLU A 328 17.48 -0.17 4.47
C GLU A 328 18.12 -1.45 3.90
N ILE A 329 17.70 -2.62 4.38
CA ILE A 329 18.20 -3.90 3.89
C ILE A 329 17.81 -4.11 2.42
N ASN A 330 16.54 -3.90 2.06
CA ASN A 330 16.07 -4.09 0.69
C ASN A 330 16.85 -3.19 -0.29
N GLN A 331 16.92 -1.89 0.00
CA GLN A 331 17.60 -0.91 -0.88
C GLN A 331 19.12 -1.04 -0.90
N ARG A 332 19.76 -1.27 0.26
CA ARG A 332 21.23 -1.22 0.38
C ARG A 332 21.91 -2.56 0.13
N ILE A 333 21.17 -3.68 0.26
CA ILE A 333 21.70 -5.04 0.06
C ILE A 333 21.05 -5.71 -1.15
N PHE A 334 19.72 -5.91 -1.16
CA PHE A 334 19.04 -6.73 -2.18
C PHE A 334 18.97 -6.05 -3.55
N GLU A 335 18.64 -4.77 -3.59
CA GLU A 335 18.55 -3.97 -4.84
C GLU A 335 19.92 -3.40 -5.27
N ASN A 336 20.96 -3.64 -4.48
CA ASN A 336 22.29 -3.14 -4.77
C ASN A 336 22.87 -3.81 -6.01
N ARG A 337 23.44 -3.02 -6.92
CA ARG A 337 24.10 -3.54 -8.14
C ARG A 337 25.29 -4.47 -7.86
N ARG A 338 25.87 -4.41 -6.65
CA ARG A 338 26.96 -5.28 -6.17
C ARG A 338 26.45 -6.46 -5.32
N PHE A 339 25.16 -6.78 -5.38
CA PHE A 339 24.59 -7.92 -4.68
C PHE A 339 25.36 -9.22 -5.00
N ASN A 340 25.81 -9.92 -3.95
CA ASN A 340 26.43 -11.23 -4.05
C ASN A 340 25.81 -12.20 -3.04
N LEU A 341 25.07 -13.19 -3.54
CA LEU A 341 24.42 -14.22 -2.73
C LEU A 341 25.41 -15.01 -1.84
N ALA A 342 26.66 -15.20 -2.28
CA ALA A 342 27.64 -15.96 -1.51
C ALA A 342 27.97 -15.35 -0.13
N ASN A 343 27.59 -14.08 0.08
CA ASN A 343 27.73 -13.41 1.37
C ASN A 343 26.63 -13.78 2.37
N PHE A 344 25.51 -14.34 1.93
CA PHE A 344 24.40 -14.74 2.80
C PHE A 344 24.73 -16.09 3.43
N LYS A 345 24.91 -16.10 4.75
CA LYS A 345 25.31 -17.29 5.52
C LYS A 345 24.52 -17.43 6.82
N ASP A 346 23.37 -16.77 6.90
CA ASP A 346 22.50 -16.77 8.05
C ASP A 346 21.03 -16.99 7.63
N PRO A 347 20.19 -17.50 8.54
CA PRO A 347 18.80 -17.80 8.21
C PRO A 347 17.95 -16.59 7.81
N PHE A 348 18.23 -15.39 8.33
CA PHE A 348 17.37 -14.22 8.10
C PHE A 348 17.48 -13.71 6.66
N PHE A 349 18.70 -13.51 6.19
CA PHE A 349 18.97 -13.06 4.82
C PHE A 349 18.68 -14.16 3.79
N LEU A 350 19.03 -15.42 4.11
CA LEU A 350 18.73 -16.56 3.23
C LEU A 350 17.23 -16.79 3.09
N ALA A 351 16.44 -16.81 4.17
CA ALA A 351 15.00 -17.00 4.06
C ALA A 351 14.32 -15.88 3.26
N THR A 352 14.75 -14.62 3.45
CA THR A 352 14.24 -13.49 2.66
C THR A 352 14.58 -13.64 1.18
N TYR A 353 15.82 -14.01 0.86
CA TYR A 353 16.26 -14.30 -0.51
C TYR A 353 15.46 -15.45 -1.12
N ASP A 354 15.35 -16.57 -0.41
CA ASP A 354 14.72 -17.77 -0.91
C ASP A 354 13.24 -17.53 -1.22
N LEU A 355 12.49 -16.87 -0.33
CA LEU A 355 11.10 -16.50 -0.57
C LEU A 355 10.96 -15.59 -1.81
N MET A 356 11.84 -14.59 -1.94
CA MET A 356 11.86 -13.71 -3.12
C MET A 356 12.14 -14.49 -4.42
N TYR A 357 13.06 -15.44 -4.40
CA TYR A 357 13.44 -16.26 -5.55
C TYR A 357 12.55 -17.49 -5.78
N MET A 358 11.50 -17.68 -4.96
CA MET A 358 10.44 -18.66 -5.19
C MET A 358 9.17 -18.05 -5.81
N ARG A 359 9.17 -16.74 -6.10
CA ARG A 359 8.09 -16.03 -6.82
C ARG A 359 7.91 -16.58 -8.23
N LYS A 360 6.67 -16.61 -8.72
CA LYS A 360 6.41 -16.83 -10.15
C LYS A 360 6.63 -15.53 -10.92
N SER A 361 7.47 -15.58 -11.94
CA SER A 361 7.72 -14.45 -12.86
C SER A 361 7.45 -14.87 -14.29
N SER A 362 6.88 -13.98 -15.09
CA SER A 362 6.75 -14.14 -16.55
C SER A 362 8.03 -13.75 -17.30
N SER A 363 9.04 -13.21 -16.62
CA SER A 363 10.31 -12.84 -17.23
C SER A 363 11.11 -14.09 -17.64
N GLU A 364 11.43 -14.23 -18.91
CA GLU A 364 12.26 -15.33 -19.43
C GLU A 364 13.65 -15.42 -18.78
N LYS A 365 14.16 -14.29 -18.27
CA LYS A 365 15.47 -14.22 -17.59
C LYS A 365 15.41 -14.68 -16.14
N TYR A 366 14.22 -14.74 -15.55
CA TYR A 366 14.06 -15.15 -14.17
C TYR A 366 14.20 -16.67 -14.04
N LYS A 367 15.06 -17.10 -13.12
CA LYS A 367 15.19 -18.51 -12.75
C LYS A 367 14.80 -18.64 -11.27
N PRO A 368 13.76 -19.42 -10.94
CA PRO A 368 13.42 -19.64 -9.55
C PRO A 368 14.54 -20.39 -8.82
N LEU A 369 14.59 -20.23 -7.51
CA LEU A 369 15.52 -20.96 -6.64
C LEU A 369 15.46 -22.46 -6.94
N SER A 370 16.60 -23.08 -7.24
CA SER A 370 16.65 -24.52 -7.49
C SER A 370 16.62 -25.31 -6.18
N TRP A 371 16.09 -26.54 -6.22
CA TRP A 371 16.08 -27.43 -5.07
C TRP A 371 17.48 -27.70 -4.51
N ASN A 372 18.46 -27.99 -5.37
CA ASN A 372 19.85 -28.24 -4.94
C ASN A 372 20.47 -26.99 -4.28
N ALA A 373 20.18 -25.80 -4.80
CA ALA A 373 20.66 -24.55 -4.21
C ALA A 373 20.06 -24.33 -2.82
N LEU A 374 18.77 -24.59 -2.63
CA LEU A 374 18.13 -24.55 -1.31
C LEU A 374 18.71 -25.59 -0.36
N GLN A 375 18.89 -26.84 -0.83
CA GLN A 375 19.46 -27.92 -0.03
C GLN A 375 20.88 -27.63 0.46
N ALA A 376 21.70 -26.97 -0.36
CA ALA A 376 23.06 -26.57 0.00
C ALA A 376 23.11 -25.55 1.16
N GLN A 377 21.99 -24.94 1.53
CA GLN A 377 21.93 -23.96 2.62
C GLN A 377 21.70 -24.59 4.00
N GLN A 378 21.41 -25.89 4.10
CA GLN A 378 21.02 -26.57 5.34
C GLN A 378 21.88 -26.21 6.56
N ASP A 379 23.20 -26.15 6.36
CA ASP A 379 24.15 -25.87 7.44
C ASP A 379 24.02 -24.46 8.04
N TYR A 380 23.57 -23.48 7.25
CA TYR A 380 23.33 -22.12 7.72
C TYR A 380 22.07 -22.02 8.61
N PHE A 381 21.18 -23.00 8.53
CA PHE A 381 19.94 -23.05 9.30
C PHE A 381 20.00 -23.94 10.55
N ARG A 382 21.17 -24.39 10.98
CA ARG A 382 21.32 -25.27 12.16
C ARG A 382 20.69 -24.69 13.44
N THR A 383 20.65 -23.37 13.59
CA THR A 383 20.03 -22.69 14.73
C THR A 383 18.53 -22.42 14.54
N GLN A 384 18.00 -22.60 13.33
CA GLN A 384 16.59 -22.37 12.96
C GLN A 384 16.09 -23.46 11.98
N PRO A 385 16.12 -24.75 12.38
CA PRO A 385 15.78 -25.86 11.49
C PRO A 385 14.34 -25.80 10.98
N GLU A 386 13.41 -25.30 11.80
CA GLU A 386 12.00 -25.15 11.43
C GLU A 386 11.76 -24.15 10.30
N LEU A 387 12.57 -23.07 10.25
CA LEU A 387 12.52 -22.10 9.15
C LEU A 387 13.01 -22.75 7.85
N TYR A 388 14.06 -23.57 7.93
CA TYR A 388 14.56 -24.31 6.77
C TYR A 388 13.56 -25.36 6.27
N HIS A 389 12.96 -26.14 7.18
CA HIS A 389 11.89 -27.08 6.81
C HIS A 389 10.72 -26.37 6.13
N TYR A 390 10.33 -25.19 6.63
CA TYR A 390 9.32 -24.37 5.99
C TYR A 390 9.72 -23.94 4.56
N LEU A 391 10.96 -23.52 4.33
CA LEU A 391 11.47 -23.16 3.00
C LEU A 391 11.50 -24.39 2.04
N LEU A 392 11.83 -25.58 2.54
CA LEU A 392 11.73 -26.81 1.75
C LEU A 392 10.27 -27.13 1.38
N ALA A 393 9.35 -27.02 2.34
CA ALA A 393 7.93 -27.26 2.12
C ALA A 393 7.35 -26.30 1.07
N ILE A 394 7.65 -25.00 1.18
CA ILE A 394 7.11 -24.01 0.27
C ILE A 394 7.71 -24.14 -1.13
N HIS A 395 8.98 -24.51 -1.26
CA HIS A 395 9.60 -24.84 -2.54
C HIS A 395 8.91 -26.03 -3.21
N LEU A 396 8.70 -27.11 -2.47
CA LEU A 396 8.01 -28.30 -2.97
C LEU A 396 6.59 -27.95 -3.43
N PHE A 397 5.87 -27.14 -2.65
CA PHE A 397 4.51 -26.74 -2.98
C PHE A 397 4.43 -25.83 -4.21
N LEU A 398 5.23 -24.75 -4.26
CA LEU A 398 5.07 -23.70 -5.26
C LEU A 398 5.91 -23.91 -6.53
N VAL A 399 7.14 -24.40 -6.38
CA VAL A 399 8.12 -24.51 -7.47
C VAL A 399 8.07 -25.90 -8.10
N GLN A 400 8.05 -26.95 -7.29
CA GLN A 400 8.02 -28.33 -7.80
C GLN A 400 6.61 -28.89 -7.99
N ASN A 401 5.57 -28.23 -7.45
CA ASN A 401 4.19 -28.70 -7.47
C ASN A 401 4.02 -30.12 -6.87
N LYS A 402 4.67 -30.37 -5.72
CA LYS A 402 4.67 -31.64 -4.96
C LYS A 402 4.06 -31.45 -3.57
N PRO A 403 2.74 -31.18 -3.46
CA PRO A 403 2.06 -30.90 -2.18
C PRO A 403 2.23 -32.01 -1.13
N ASP A 404 2.09 -33.28 -1.50
CA ASP A 404 2.20 -34.40 -0.54
C ASP A 404 3.59 -34.50 0.09
N GLN A 405 4.64 -34.21 -0.69
CA GLN A 405 6.01 -34.20 -0.17
C GLN A 405 6.24 -33.00 0.74
N ALA A 406 5.63 -31.84 0.44
CA ALA A 406 5.72 -30.65 1.27
C ALA A 406 5.18 -30.91 2.70
N LEU A 407 4.11 -31.70 2.84
CA LEU A 407 3.55 -32.06 4.15
C LEU A 407 4.55 -32.76 5.07
N ASN A 408 5.59 -33.42 4.54
CA ASN A 408 6.60 -34.10 5.36
C ASN A 408 7.51 -33.14 6.13
N TYR A 409 7.59 -31.89 5.70
CA TYR A 409 8.39 -30.85 6.35
C TYR A 409 7.55 -29.91 7.23
N LEU A 410 6.24 -30.16 7.36
CA LEU A 410 5.33 -29.31 8.12
C LEU A 410 4.91 -29.96 9.46
N PRO A 411 4.48 -29.16 10.45
CA PRO A 411 4.03 -29.66 11.75
C PRO A 411 2.93 -30.72 11.63
N LYS A 412 3.16 -31.88 12.27
CA LYS A 412 2.21 -33.00 12.28
C LYS A 412 1.14 -32.86 13.37
N GLY A 413 1.49 -32.25 14.51
CA GLY A 413 0.60 -32.09 15.66
C GLY A 413 -0.36 -30.91 15.56
N ASN A 414 -1.12 -30.72 16.65
CA ASN A 414 -1.97 -29.55 16.85
C ASN A 414 -1.13 -28.27 16.99
N PRO A 415 -1.66 -27.11 16.58
CA PRO A 415 -0.99 -25.84 16.81
C PRO A 415 -0.78 -25.59 18.32
N PRO A 416 0.32 -24.90 18.69
CA PRO A 416 0.51 -24.44 20.07
C PRO A 416 -0.54 -23.37 20.42
N ALA A 417 -0.74 -23.12 21.72
CA ALA A 417 -1.72 -22.15 22.21
C ALA A 417 -1.48 -20.71 21.71
N ARG A 418 -0.24 -20.36 21.32
CA ARG A 418 0.11 -19.10 20.67
C ARG A 418 1.10 -19.37 19.56
N LEU A 419 0.84 -18.81 18.37
CA LEU A 419 1.65 -18.99 17.19
C LEU A 419 2.69 -17.86 17.06
N THR A 420 3.94 -18.22 16.72
CA THR A 420 4.84 -17.28 16.04
C THR A 420 4.37 -17.08 14.59
N TYR A 421 4.87 -16.05 13.89
CA TYR A 421 4.55 -15.86 12.48
C TYR A 421 5.08 -16.98 11.60
N LEU A 422 6.24 -17.57 11.90
CA LEU A 422 6.72 -18.80 11.24
C LEU A 422 5.74 -19.97 11.46
N GLN A 423 5.27 -20.19 12.69
CA GLN A 423 4.32 -21.28 12.97
C GLN A 423 2.98 -21.05 12.25
N LEU A 424 2.46 -19.82 12.25
CA LEU A 424 1.29 -19.47 11.45
C LEU A 424 1.54 -19.79 9.96
N SER A 425 2.71 -19.42 9.43
CA SER A 425 3.09 -19.68 8.04
C SER A 425 3.10 -21.18 7.71
N GLN A 426 3.66 -22.00 8.59
CA GLN A 426 3.69 -23.46 8.44
C GLN A 426 2.27 -24.05 8.41
N PHE A 427 1.39 -23.63 9.31
CA PHE A 427 0.01 -24.13 9.36
C PHE A 427 -0.87 -23.60 8.22
N VAL A 428 -0.67 -22.35 7.79
CA VAL A 428 -1.32 -21.81 6.60
C VAL A 428 -0.89 -22.60 5.37
N LEU A 429 0.39 -22.87 5.18
CA LEU A 429 0.85 -23.71 4.07
C LEU A 429 0.27 -25.13 4.14
N LYS A 430 0.20 -25.73 5.34
CA LYS A 430 -0.42 -27.04 5.54
C LYS A 430 -1.87 -27.05 5.09
N GLY A 431 -2.67 -26.09 5.54
CA GLY A 431 -4.08 -26.04 5.13
C GLY A 431 -4.24 -25.72 3.65
N ARG A 432 -3.40 -24.87 3.05
CA ARG A 432 -3.37 -24.66 1.58
C ARG A 432 -3.08 -25.94 0.80
N ILE A 433 -2.18 -26.79 1.30
CA ILE A 433 -1.94 -28.10 0.72
C ILE A 433 -3.17 -29.00 0.84
N LEU A 434 -3.85 -29.02 1.99
CA LEU A 434 -5.10 -29.77 2.17
C LEU A 434 -6.18 -29.32 1.18
N GLU A 435 -6.36 -28.01 1.01
CA GLU A 435 -7.28 -27.45 0.01
C GLU A 435 -6.89 -27.90 -1.43
N GLN A 436 -5.60 -27.87 -1.79
CA GLN A 436 -5.12 -28.25 -3.13
C GLN A 436 -5.25 -29.75 -3.41
N THR A 437 -5.19 -30.57 -2.36
CA THR A 437 -5.28 -32.03 -2.45
C THR A 437 -6.70 -32.55 -2.18
N SER A 438 -7.71 -31.66 -2.24
CA SER A 438 -9.13 -31.97 -2.05
C SER A 438 -9.52 -32.48 -0.66
N HIS A 439 -8.70 -32.23 0.36
CA HIS A 439 -8.98 -32.49 1.77
C HIS A 439 -9.63 -31.27 2.44
N HIS A 440 -10.72 -30.75 1.85
CA HIS A 440 -11.35 -29.48 2.25
C HIS A 440 -11.93 -29.51 3.68
N ASP A 441 -12.45 -30.64 4.14
CA ASP A 441 -12.99 -30.79 5.51
C ASP A 441 -11.88 -30.81 6.56
N ASP A 442 -10.74 -31.43 6.24
CA ASP A 442 -9.55 -31.40 7.09
C ASP A 442 -8.97 -29.98 7.16
N ALA A 443 -8.95 -29.26 6.03
CA ALA A 443 -8.56 -27.85 5.99
C ALA A 443 -9.49 -26.99 6.86
N LYS A 444 -10.81 -27.15 6.73
CA LYS A 444 -11.82 -26.46 7.56
C LYS A 444 -11.63 -26.73 9.06
N THR A 445 -11.34 -27.98 9.41
CA THR A 445 -11.04 -28.38 10.78
C THR A 445 -9.78 -27.68 11.29
N LEU A 446 -8.71 -27.67 10.48
CA LEU A 446 -7.47 -26.96 10.80
C LEU A 446 -7.71 -25.45 11.00
N TRP A 447 -8.45 -24.78 10.10
CA TRP A 447 -8.76 -23.35 10.24
C TRP A 447 -9.53 -23.05 11.53
N THR A 448 -10.51 -23.89 11.86
CA THR A 448 -11.30 -23.76 13.08
C THR A 448 -10.43 -23.90 14.34
N VAL A 449 -9.51 -24.88 14.36
CA VAL A 449 -8.57 -25.07 15.47
C VAL A 449 -7.58 -23.88 15.58
N LEU A 450 -7.11 -23.35 14.45
CA LEU A 450 -6.15 -22.25 14.42
C LEU A 450 -6.74 -20.94 14.95
N LEU A 451 -8.05 -20.70 14.83
CA LEU A 451 -8.70 -19.51 15.42
C LEU A 451 -8.45 -19.42 16.93
N GLY A 452 -8.40 -20.55 17.63
CA GLY A 452 -8.06 -20.60 19.07
C GLY A 452 -6.59 -20.37 19.40
N SER A 453 -5.69 -20.44 18.41
CA SER A 453 -4.24 -20.29 18.57
C SER A 453 -3.70 -18.96 18.02
N ALA A 454 -4.46 -18.30 17.14
CA ALA A 454 -4.08 -17.11 16.39
C ALA A 454 -4.24 -15.82 17.22
N SER A 455 -3.40 -15.64 18.25
CA SER A 455 -3.53 -14.52 19.19
C SER A 455 -2.68 -13.29 18.86
N ALA A 456 -1.67 -13.41 18.01
CA ALA A 456 -0.80 -12.27 17.70
C ALA A 456 -1.48 -11.32 16.68
N PRO A 457 -1.05 -10.05 16.58
CA PRO A 457 -1.56 -9.09 15.62
C PRO A 457 -1.64 -9.67 14.20
N TYR A 458 -2.74 -9.38 13.49
CA TYR A 458 -3.05 -9.87 12.14
C TYR A 458 -3.27 -11.39 11.99
N GLN A 459 -2.95 -12.23 12.98
CA GLN A 459 -3.09 -13.69 12.83
C GLN A 459 -4.54 -14.13 12.77
N HIS A 460 -5.40 -13.61 13.65
CA HIS A 460 -6.82 -14.00 13.68
C HIS A 460 -7.53 -13.65 12.36
N PRO A 461 -7.45 -12.41 11.83
CA PRO A 461 -8.01 -12.08 10.52
C PRO A 461 -7.47 -12.93 9.37
N MET A 462 -6.19 -13.33 9.41
CA MET A 462 -5.62 -14.25 8.41
C MET A 462 -6.29 -15.62 8.45
N VAL A 463 -6.49 -16.20 9.64
CA VAL A 463 -7.16 -17.50 9.76
C VAL A 463 -8.63 -17.40 9.38
N GLU A 464 -9.30 -16.30 9.72
CA GLU A 464 -10.66 -16.03 9.26
C GLU A 464 -10.75 -15.94 7.73
N LEU A 465 -9.81 -15.25 7.06
CA LEU A 465 -9.74 -15.21 5.60
C LEU A 465 -9.59 -16.60 5.00
N MET A 466 -8.74 -17.45 5.58
CA MET A 466 -8.57 -18.83 5.14
C MET A 466 -9.86 -19.64 5.29
N LEU A 467 -10.55 -19.51 6.42
CA LEU A 467 -11.85 -20.17 6.63
C LEU A 467 -12.92 -19.63 5.69
N ALA A 468 -12.93 -18.32 5.41
CA ALA A 468 -13.87 -17.70 4.48
C ALA A 468 -13.68 -18.21 3.04
N LEU A 469 -12.44 -18.37 2.58
CA LEU A 469 -12.13 -18.96 1.28
C LEU A 469 -12.56 -20.43 1.19
N ASN A 470 -12.39 -21.21 2.27
CA ASN A 470 -12.89 -22.58 2.36
C ASN A 470 -14.43 -22.65 2.27
N LEU A 471 -15.15 -21.79 3.02
CA LEU A 471 -16.62 -21.73 2.97
C LEU A 471 -17.15 -21.23 1.61
N GLN A 472 -16.40 -20.34 0.95
CA GLN A 472 -16.70 -19.91 -0.42
C GLN A 472 -16.65 -21.09 -1.40
N HIS A 473 -15.66 -21.98 -1.27
CA HIS A 473 -15.55 -23.16 -2.12
C HIS A 473 -16.80 -24.06 -1.99
N SER A 474 -17.32 -24.25 -0.77
CA SER A 474 -18.57 -24.98 -0.53
C SER A 474 -19.85 -24.16 -0.76
N LYS A 475 -19.73 -22.86 -1.11
CA LYS A 475 -20.83 -21.89 -1.26
C LYS A 475 -21.71 -21.76 0.00
N ASP A 476 -21.15 -22.00 1.19
CA ASP A 476 -21.85 -21.87 2.47
C ASP A 476 -21.75 -20.43 3.01
N PHE A 477 -22.35 -19.49 2.29
CA PHE A 477 -22.30 -18.07 2.66
C PHE A 477 -23.20 -17.73 3.86
N ALA A 478 -24.18 -18.59 4.18
CA ALA A 478 -25.05 -18.40 5.34
C ALA A 478 -24.27 -18.53 6.66
N ALA A 479 -23.27 -19.42 6.71
CA ALA A 479 -22.44 -19.64 7.90
C ALA A 479 -21.80 -18.35 8.45
N PHE A 480 -21.48 -17.39 7.58
CA PHE A 480 -20.84 -16.12 7.93
C PHE A 480 -21.67 -15.26 8.90
N PHE A 481 -23.00 -15.38 8.89
CA PHE A 481 -23.91 -14.47 9.61
C PHE A 481 -24.72 -15.14 10.73
N THR A 482 -24.45 -16.41 11.01
CA THR A 482 -25.06 -17.14 12.13
C THR A 482 -24.59 -16.58 13.48
N SER A 483 -25.36 -16.80 14.56
CA SER A 483 -25.03 -16.28 15.91
C SER A 483 -23.73 -16.84 16.50
N GLY A 484 -23.27 -18.00 16.01
CA GLY A 484 -21.99 -18.63 16.39
C GLY A 484 -20.96 -18.63 15.27
N SER A 485 -21.09 -17.73 14.29
CA SER A 485 -20.16 -17.65 13.15
C SER A 485 -18.72 -17.55 13.63
N LEU A 486 -17.82 -18.29 12.97
CA LEU A 486 -16.38 -18.22 13.25
C LEU A 486 -15.69 -17.10 12.46
N ILE A 487 -16.40 -16.50 11.50
CA ILE A 487 -15.94 -15.33 10.76
C ILE A 487 -16.54 -14.12 11.45
N GLN A 488 -15.74 -13.29 12.12
CA GLN A 488 -16.11 -12.07 12.83
C GLN A 488 -15.57 -10.81 12.17
N ASP A 489 -14.56 -10.92 11.30
CA ASP A 489 -13.99 -9.79 10.58
C ASP A 489 -15.06 -9.13 9.69
N SER A 490 -15.30 -7.84 9.97
CA SER A 490 -16.34 -7.06 9.33
C SER A 490 -16.08 -6.81 7.85
N ALA A 491 -14.82 -6.75 7.41
CA ALA A 491 -14.48 -6.53 6.01
C ALA A 491 -14.73 -7.81 5.19
N ILE A 492 -14.34 -8.98 5.72
CA ILE A 492 -14.66 -10.29 5.13
C ILE A 492 -16.18 -10.44 4.94
N ARG A 493 -16.95 -10.17 6.01
CA ARG A 493 -18.42 -10.25 5.96
C ARG A 493 -19.03 -9.24 4.98
N ALA A 494 -18.50 -8.02 4.92
CA ALA A 494 -18.98 -7.00 3.97
C ALA A 494 -18.77 -7.43 2.51
N ILE A 495 -17.66 -8.10 2.19
CA ILE A 495 -17.40 -8.63 0.84
C ILE A 495 -18.45 -9.66 0.45
N ILE A 496 -18.80 -10.58 1.37
CA ILE A 496 -19.85 -11.56 1.11
C ILE A 496 -21.20 -10.89 0.87
N ILE A 497 -21.57 -9.90 1.70
CA ILE A 497 -22.80 -9.12 1.52
C ILE A 497 -22.84 -8.47 0.12
N LYS A 498 -21.74 -7.85 -0.31
CA LYS A 498 -21.69 -7.11 -1.58
C LYS A 498 -21.67 -8.02 -2.81
N ASN A 499 -20.90 -9.10 -2.76
CA ASN A 499 -20.50 -9.81 -3.98
C ASN A 499 -21.15 -11.20 -4.12
N ALA A 500 -21.43 -11.89 -3.01
CA ALA A 500 -21.81 -13.31 -3.02
C ALA A 500 -23.21 -13.61 -2.48
N ALA A 501 -23.78 -12.72 -1.67
CA ALA A 501 -25.09 -12.95 -1.06
C ALA A 501 -26.24 -12.80 -2.07
N ASP A 502 -27.14 -13.78 -2.10
CA ASP A 502 -28.41 -13.70 -2.81
C ASP A 502 -29.46 -12.92 -2.02
N ALA A 503 -30.63 -12.68 -2.63
CA ALA A 503 -31.70 -11.92 -2.01
C ALA A 503 -32.15 -12.52 -0.65
N ASN A 504 -32.24 -13.84 -0.56
CA ASN A 504 -32.66 -14.53 0.67
C ASN A 504 -31.65 -14.35 1.80
N LEU A 505 -30.35 -14.51 1.50
CA LEU A 505 -29.29 -14.29 2.47
C LEU A 505 -29.26 -12.83 2.93
N LEU A 506 -29.38 -11.87 2.01
CA LEU A 506 -29.45 -10.45 2.33
C LEU A 506 -30.62 -10.14 3.28
N GLU A 507 -31.82 -10.64 2.99
CA GLU A 507 -32.97 -10.49 3.88
C GLU A 507 -32.72 -11.11 5.26
N SER A 508 -32.10 -12.30 5.32
CA SER A 508 -31.75 -12.92 6.60
C SER A 508 -30.78 -12.06 7.41
N VAL A 509 -29.78 -11.43 6.76
CA VAL A 509 -28.83 -10.49 7.40
C VAL A 509 -29.56 -9.26 7.92
N ILE A 510 -30.50 -8.71 7.16
CA ILE A 510 -31.29 -7.53 7.55
C ILE A 510 -32.12 -7.81 8.81
N ASN A 511 -32.74 -8.99 8.88
CA ASN A 511 -33.69 -9.35 9.92
C ASN A 511 -33.04 -10.03 11.14
N SER A 512 -31.78 -10.46 11.04
CA SER A 512 -31.09 -11.18 12.12
C SER A 512 -30.79 -10.29 13.34
N LYS A 513 -30.77 -10.93 14.51
CA LYS A 513 -30.26 -10.32 15.76
C LYS A 513 -28.75 -10.49 15.93
N SER A 514 -28.11 -11.40 15.18
CA SER A 514 -26.66 -11.67 15.22
C SER A 514 -25.83 -10.70 14.37
N THR A 515 -26.47 -9.89 13.53
CA THR A 515 -25.81 -8.99 12.58
C THR A 515 -25.76 -7.54 13.10
N SER A 516 -24.65 -6.87 12.83
CA SER A 516 -24.37 -5.49 13.20
C SER A 516 -25.21 -4.49 12.41
N THR A 517 -25.28 -3.25 12.89
CA THR A 517 -25.97 -2.16 12.19
C THR A 517 -25.37 -1.91 10.80
N GLN A 518 -24.04 -1.95 10.68
CA GLN A 518 -23.32 -1.75 9.43
C GLN A 518 -23.59 -2.86 8.43
N GLU A 519 -23.57 -4.13 8.86
CA GLU A 519 -23.94 -5.28 8.01
C GLU A 519 -25.38 -5.15 7.51
N LYS A 520 -26.32 -4.75 8.38
CA LYS A 520 -27.72 -4.52 7.98
C LYS A 520 -27.83 -3.40 6.96
N GLN A 521 -27.13 -2.28 7.14
CA GLN A 521 -27.16 -1.19 6.16
C GLN A 521 -26.57 -1.61 4.82
N ALA A 522 -25.44 -2.33 4.82
CA ALA A 522 -24.86 -2.89 3.61
C ALA A 522 -25.85 -3.83 2.91
N ALA A 523 -26.46 -4.77 3.63
CA ALA A 523 -27.39 -5.74 3.07
C ALA A 523 -28.65 -5.08 2.47
N ARG A 524 -29.22 -4.07 3.15
CA ARG A 524 -30.36 -3.28 2.63
C ARG A 524 -30.02 -2.63 1.31
N PHE A 525 -28.85 -1.99 1.23
CA PHE A 525 -28.44 -1.28 0.03
C PHE A 525 -28.17 -2.25 -1.11
N VAL A 526 -27.44 -3.34 -0.87
CA VAL A 526 -27.13 -4.34 -1.90
C VAL A 526 -28.40 -5.00 -2.43
N LEU A 527 -29.35 -5.34 -1.54
CA LEU A 527 -30.64 -5.93 -1.94
C LEU A 527 -31.40 -4.99 -2.89
N LEU A 528 -31.57 -3.72 -2.51
CA LEU A 528 -32.23 -2.71 -3.35
C LEU A 528 -31.48 -2.47 -4.66
N TYR A 529 -30.15 -2.40 -4.61
CA TYR A 529 -29.32 -2.18 -5.77
C TYR A 529 -29.42 -3.34 -6.78
N LYS A 530 -29.12 -4.57 -6.35
CA LYS A 530 -29.02 -5.73 -7.25
C LYS A 530 -30.39 -6.19 -7.75
N THR A 531 -31.46 -6.13 -6.95
CA THR A 531 -32.81 -6.44 -7.45
C THR A 531 -33.24 -5.49 -8.57
N LEU A 532 -32.92 -4.19 -8.47
CA LEU A 532 -33.20 -3.24 -9.54
C LEU A 532 -32.30 -3.46 -10.75
N ASN A 533 -30.98 -3.59 -10.51
CA ASN A 533 -29.98 -3.73 -11.57
C ASN A 533 -30.20 -5.01 -12.39
N TYR A 534 -30.50 -6.14 -11.76
CA TYR A 534 -30.78 -7.40 -12.45
C TYR A 534 -32.24 -7.55 -12.89
N GLN A 535 -32.99 -6.44 -12.96
CA GLN A 535 -34.35 -6.37 -13.49
C GLN A 535 -35.36 -7.27 -12.76
N GLN A 536 -35.13 -7.56 -11.48
CA GLN A 536 -36.02 -8.32 -10.61
C GLN A 536 -37.06 -7.39 -9.96
N TYR A 537 -37.80 -6.66 -10.80
CA TYR A 537 -38.69 -5.58 -10.36
C TYR A 537 -39.70 -5.95 -9.26
N PRO A 538 -40.35 -7.13 -9.29
CA PRO A 538 -41.24 -7.53 -8.19
C PRO A 538 -40.51 -7.62 -6.84
N GLN A 539 -39.27 -8.13 -6.83
CA GLN A 539 -38.47 -8.23 -5.62
C GLN A 539 -37.94 -6.87 -5.17
N PHE A 540 -37.55 -6.00 -6.11
CA PHE A 540 -37.19 -4.62 -5.77
C PHE A 540 -38.34 -3.87 -5.10
N VAL A 541 -39.56 -4.01 -5.62
CA VAL A 541 -40.76 -3.37 -5.05
C VAL A 541 -41.01 -3.85 -3.61
N ASP A 542 -40.86 -5.14 -3.33
CA ASP A 542 -40.94 -5.66 -1.96
C ASP A 542 -39.78 -5.16 -1.07
N ALA A 543 -38.56 -5.14 -1.61
CA ALA A 543 -37.36 -4.68 -0.91
C ALA A 543 -37.42 -3.19 -0.50
N LEU A 544 -38.28 -2.36 -1.13
CA LEU A 544 -38.49 -0.96 -0.72
C LEU A 544 -38.91 -0.82 0.74
N LYS A 545 -39.53 -1.84 1.36
CA LYS A 545 -39.84 -1.85 2.81
C LYS A 545 -38.59 -1.72 3.70
N TYR A 546 -37.42 -2.09 3.17
CA TYR A 546 -36.13 -2.01 3.85
C TYR A 546 -35.41 -0.68 3.67
N LEU A 547 -35.94 0.23 2.87
CA LEU A 547 -35.38 1.57 2.72
C LEU A 547 -35.48 2.33 4.06
N PRO A 548 -34.37 2.92 4.57
CA PRO A 548 -34.42 3.67 5.82
C PRO A 548 -35.42 4.84 5.75
N SER A 549 -36.17 5.08 6.82
CA SER A 549 -37.13 6.20 6.89
C SER A 549 -36.46 7.56 6.72
N ASN A 550 -35.19 7.69 7.12
CA ASN A 550 -34.35 8.87 6.92
C ASN A 550 -33.42 8.77 5.70
N ALA A 551 -33.74 7.96 4.68
CA ALA A 551 -32.91 7.73 3.49
C ALA A 551 -32.41 9.02 2.79
N ALA A 552 -33.16 10.13 2.86
CA ALA A 552 -32.77 11.42 2.29
C ALA A 552 -31.48 12.01 2.89
N GLN A 553 -31.10 11.61 4.11
CA GLN A 553 -29.88 12.06 4.78
C GLN A 553 -28.63 11.29 4.31
N TYR A 554 -28.80 10.16 3.65
CA TYR A 554 -27.72 9.29 3.18
C TYR A 554 -27.33 9.67 1.74
N GLN A 555 -26.44 10.63 1.62
CA GLN A 555 -25.94 11.17 0.34
C GLN A 555 -24.48 10.76 0.06
N ALA A 556 -23.98 9.72 0.74
CA ALA A 556 -22.56 9.33 0.73
C ALA A 556 -21.67 10.52 1.11
N SER A 557 -20.54 10.74 0.44
CA SER A 557 -19.60 11.85 0.71
C SER A 557 -20.27 13.23 0.79
N ASP A 558 -21.37 13.42 0.06
CA ASP A 558 -22.13 14.68 0.00
C ASP A 558 -23.07 14.87 1.21
N SER A 559 -23.10 13.92 2.15
CA SER A 559 -23.97 14.00 3.33
C SER A 559 -23.57 15.13 4.26
N ALA A 560 -24.57 15.86 4.76
CA ALA A 560 -24.38 16.99 5.69
C ALA A 560 -23.78 16.59 7.05
N LYS A 561 -23.98 15.34 7.50
CA LYS A 561 -23.42 14.82 8.76
C LYS A 561 -22.34 13.79 8.45
N ASP A 562 -21.20 13.88 9.14
CA ASP A 562 -20.07 12.96 8.96
C ASP A 562 -20.45 11.48 9.18
N THR A 563 -21.40 11.21 10.09
CA THR A 563 -21.90 9.86 10.35
C THR A 563 -22.52 9.17 9.12
N PHE A 564 -22.96 9.91 8.11
CA PHE A 564 -23.53 9.37 6.87
C PHE A 564 -22.57 9.40 5.69
N LYS A 565 -21.41 10.05 5.82
CA LYS A 565 -20.44 10.16 4.72
C LYS A 565 -19.84 8.82 4.32
N THR A 566 -19.69 7.92 5.29
CA THR A 566 -19.17 6.56 5.12
C THR A 566 -20.29 5.52 5.01
N GLN A 567 -21.53 5.94 4.69
CA GLN A 567 -22.69 5.04 4.56
C GLN A 567 -23.19 4.98 3.11
N PRO A 568 -23.91 3.91 2.72
CA PRO A 568 -24.48 3.78 1.39
C PRO A 568 -25.41 4.95 1.02
N LYS A 569 -25.42 5.36 -0.26
CA LYS A 569 -26.24 6.47 -0.79
C LYS A 569 -27.72 6.10 -0.92
N PHE A 570 -28.43 5.80 0.19
CA PHE A 570 -29.85 5.42 0.14
C PHE A 570 -30.76 6.48 -0.49
N SER A 571 -30.37 7.75 -0.48
CA SER A 571 -31.11 8.84 -1.15
C SER A 571 -31.34 8.58 -2.64
N VAL A 572 -30.51 7.76 -3.30
CA VAL A 572 -30.66 7.41 -4.72
C VAL A 572 -32.02 6.77 -5.02
N PHE A 573 -32.55 5.95 -4.10
CA PHE A 573 -33.83 5.25 -4.28
C PHE A 573 -35.05 6.17 -4.10
N LEU A 574 -34.85 7.43 -3.67
CA LEU A 574 -35.90 8.43 -3.51
C LEU A 574 -36.11 9.29 -4.77
N TRP A 575 -35.53 8.89 -5.91
CA TRP A 575 -35.65 9.62 -7.16
C TRP A 575 -37.11 9.90 -7.53
N LYS A 576 -37.42 11.19 -7.70
CA LYS A 576 -38.78 11.70 -7.92
C LYS A 576 -39.21 11.70 -9.39
N GLY A 577 -38.33 11.23 -10.27
CA GLY A 577 -38.53 11.33 -11.71
C GLY A 577 -37.88 12.58 -12.30
N THR A 578 -38.07 12.77 -13.60
CA THR A 578 -37.59 13.94 -14.35
C THR A 578 -38.52 14.23 -15.52
N LYS A 579 -38.73 15.51 -15.82
CA LYS A 579 -39.41 15.90 -17.06
C LYS A 579 -38.37 15.92 -18.17
N ILE A 580 -38.54 15.10 -19.20
CA ILE A 580 -37.64 15.05 -20.37
C ILE A 580 -38.02 16.17 -21.34
N ASN A 581 -39.31 16.28 -21.65
CA ASN A 581 -39.90 17.39 -22.40
C ASN A 581 -41.41 17.50 -22.09
N ASP A 582 -42.15 18.25 -22.88
CA ASP A 582 -43.60 18.45 -22.65
C ASP A 582 -44.42 17.18 -22.89
N GLN A 583 -43.91 16.24 -23.68
CA GLN A 583 -44.58 15.02 -24.12
C GLN A 583 -44.12 13.78 -23.33
N LEU A 584 -42.93 13.83 -22.72
CA LEU A 584 -42.29 12.71 -22.05
C LEU A 584 -41.82 13.13 -20.65
N SER A 585 -42.38 12.47 -19.64
CA SER A 585 -42.02 12.69 -18.24
C SER A 585 -41.88 11.36 -17.53
N CYS A 586 -40.79 11.22 -16.78
CA CYS A 586 -40.51 10.04 -16.00
C CYS A 586 -41.07 10.17 -14.59
N PRO A 587 -41.89 9.21 -14.12
CA PRO A 587 -42.37 9.20 -12.75
C PRO A 587 -41.27 8.79 -11.76
N ALA A 588 -41.60 8.82 -10.46
CA ALA A 588 -40.70 8.36 -9.40
C ALA A 588 -40.27 6.90 -9.57
N LEU A 589 -39.07 6.56 -9.07
CA LEU A 589 -38.49 5.22 -9.21
C LEU A 589 -39.41 4.11 -8.70
N SER A 590 -40.10 4.34 -7.58
CA SER A 590 -41.06 3.37 -7.02
C SER A 590 -42.20 3.04 -7.98
N THR A 591 -42.72 4.05 -8.69
CA THR A 591 -43.81 3.90 -9.66
C THR A 591 -43.32 3.21 -10.93
N LEU A 592 -42.10 3.53 -11.38
CA LEU A 592 -41.46 2.81 -12.49
C LEU A 592 -41.31 1.33 -12.18
N ALA A 593 -40.77 1.01 -11.01
CA ALA A 593 -40.55 -0.38 -10.64
C ALA A 593 -41.86 -1.16 -10.47
N GLN A 594 -42.92 -0.55 -9.93
CA GLN A 594 -44.26 -1.17 -9.87
C GLN A 594 -44.83 -1.45 -11.26
N THR A 595 -44.64 -0.53 -12.21
CA THR A 595 -45.08 -0.72 -13.60
C THR A 595 -44.29 -1.87 -14.23
N LEU A 596 -42.96 -1.86 -14.12
CA LEU A 596 -42.09 -2.90 -14.65
C LEU A 596 -42.28 -4.27 -13.99
N ALA A 597 -42.72 -4.32 -12.73
CA ALA A 597 -43.05 -5.56 -12.04
C ALA A 597 -44.25 -6.29 -12.65
N THR A 598 -45.18 -5.55 -13.28
CA THR A 598 -46.36 -6.12 -13.95
C THR A 598 -46.24 -6.14 -15.48
N LYS A 599 -45.45 -5.22 -16.04
CA LYS A 599 -45.21 -5.02 -17.47
C LYS A 599 -43.70 -4.82 -17.72
N PRO A 600 -42.88 -5.88 -17.68
CA PRO A 600 -41.42 -5.75 -17.74
C PRO A 600 -40.90 -5.22 -19.08
N THR A 601 -41.73 -5.17 -20.12
CA THR A 601 -41.40 -4.65 -21.45
C THR A 601 -41.98 -3.28 -21.74
N ASP A 602 -42.52 -2.57 -20.74
CA ASP A 602 -43.06 -1.23 -20.92
C ASP A 602 -41.96 -0.24 -21.36
N GLU A 603 -42.06 0.26 -22.60
CA GLU A 603 -41.00 1.03 -23.25
C GLU A 603 -40.70 2.34 -22.52
N ILE A 604 -41.74 3.05 -22.08
CA ILE A 604 -41.59 4.31 -21.32
C ILE A 604 -40.90 4.04 -20.00
N SER A 605 -41.33 3.01 -19.26
CA SER A 605 -40.75 2.71 -17.96
C SER A 605 -39.29 2.27 -18.06
N LEU A 606 -38.93 1.47 -19.07
CA LEU A 606 -37.54 1.07 -19.33
C LEU A 606 -36.68 2.27 -19.74
N LEU A 607 -37.19 3.15 -20.60
CA LEU A 607 -36.50 4.38 -20.99
C LEU A 607 -36.25 5.28 -19.77
N CYS A 608 -37.26 5.45 -18.92
CA CYS A 608 -37.18 6.24 -17.71
C CYS A 608 -36.29 5.63 -16.63
N LEU A 609 -36.22 4.29 -16.53
CA LEU A 609 -35.21 3.62 -15.73
C LEU A 609 -33.80 3.92 -16.26
N GLY A 610 -33.65 4.04 -17.59
CA GLY A 610 -32.41 4.50 -18.21
C GLY A 610 -32.03 5.94 -17.82
N GLU A 611 -33.01 6.85 -17.75
CA GLU A 611 -32.76 8.21 -17.23
C GLU A 611 -32.39 8.21 -15.75
N PHE A 612 -33.05 7.38 -14.93
CA PHE A 612 -32.67 7.20 -13.54
C PHE A 612 -31.20 6.79 -13.43
N VAL A 613 -30.77 5.74 -14.13
CA VAL A 613 -29.40 5.22 -14.08
C VAL A 613 -28.39 6.31 -14.48
N ARG A 614 -28.68 7.08 -15.53
CA ARG A 614 -27.79 8.16 -15.97
C ARG A 614 -27.73 9.31 -14.98
N LEU A 615 -28.87 9.86 -14.58
CA LEU A 615 -28.94 11.08 -13.78
C LEU A 615 -28.53 10.87 -12.33
N SER A 616 -28.81 9.69 -11.78
CA SER A 616 -28.42 9.33 -10.43
C SER A 616 -26.98 8.80 -10.33
N GLN A 617 -26.35 8.54 -11.49
CA GLN A 617 -25.08 7.84 -11.59
C GLN A 617 -25.11 6.47 -10.90
N PHE A 618 -26.23 5.74 -11.02
CA PHE A 618 -26.51 4.50 -10.30
C PHE A 618 -25.40 3.45 -10.45
N ASN A 619 -24.87 3.31 -11.67
CA ASN A 619 -23.80 2.35 -11.97
C ASN A 619 -22.40 2.83 -11.53
N TRP A 620 -22.24 4.12 -11.23
CA TRP A 620 -20.99 4.74 -10.80
C TRP A 620 -20.95 5.02 -9.30
N LEU A 621 -21.88 4.43 -8.53
CA LEU A 621 -21.79 4.42 -7.08
C LEU A 621 -20.57 3.55 -6.72
N ASN A 622 -19.38 4.16 -6.61
CA ASN A 622 -18.01 3.65 -6.41
C ASN A 622 -17.81 2.55 -5.33
N TYR A 623 -18.63 1.50 -5.32
CA TYR A 623 -18.72 0.53 -4.23
C TYR A 623 -18.45 -0.90 -4.68
N ASN A 624 -17.97 -1.12 -5.92
CA ASN A 624 -17.68 -2.41 -6.55
C ASN A 624 -18.73 -3.48 -6.15
N LEU A 625 -20.01 -3.18 -6.44
CA LEU A 625 -21.11 -4.10 -6.16
C LEU A 625 -21.30 -5.12 -7.28
N GLU A 626 -20.74 -4.87 -8.45
CA GLU A 626 -20.65 -5.83 -9.54
C GLU A 626 -19.19 -6.26 -9.63
N SER A 627 -18.92 -7.56 -9.49
CA SER A 627 -17.55 -8.06 -9.45
C SER A 627 -16.85 -7.81 -10.79
N ASP A 628 -15.77 -7.03 -10.78
CA ASP A 628 -14.91 -6.80 -11.96
C ASP A 628 -14.23 -8.08 -12.47
N TYR A 629 -14.16 -9.13 -11.64
CA TYR A 629 -13.70 -10.45 -12.03
C TYR A 629 -14.86 -11.23 -12.68
N VAL A 630 -15.19 -10.85 -13.91
CA VAL A 630 -15.84 -11.75 -14.86
C VAL A 630 -14.72 -12.26 -15.78
N ASP A 631 -14.42 -13.56 -15.68
CA ASP A 631 -13.62 -14.24 -16.72
C ASP A 631 -14.43 -14.11 -18.02
N ASP A 632 -14.06 -13.13 -18.85
CA ASP A 632 -14.71 -12.87 -20.15
C ASP A 632 -14.34 -13.98 -21.16
N ASP A 633 -13.26 -14.70 -20.89
CA ASP A 633 -13.05 -16.01 -21.46
C ASP A 633 -13.93 -17.00 -20.71
N ASN A 634 -14.82 -17.67 -21.44
CA ASN A 634 -15.59 -18.84 -21.05
C ASN A 634 -14.72 -20.05 -20.57
N HIS A 635 -13.45 -19.81 -20.23
CA HIS A 635 -12.82 -20.51 -19.12
C HIS A 635 -13.62 -20.17 -17.87
N ALA A 636 -14.63 -20.99 -17.58
CA ALA A 636 -14.89 -21.32 -16.20
C ALA A 636 -13.54 -21.80 -15.63
N THR A 637 -12.73 -20.87 -15.10
CA THR A 637 -11.70 -21.20 -14.14
C THR A 637 -12.48 -21.92 -13.07
N ASP A 638 -12.22 -23.23 -13.10
CA ASP A 638 -12.72 -24.25 -12.24
C ASP A 638 -13.10 -23.65 -10.88
N SER A 639 -14.29 -23.94 -10.35
CA SER A 639 -14.64 -23.55 -8.99
C SER A 639 -13.62 -24.04 -7.94
N ARG A 640 -12.66 -24.89 -8.35
CA ARG A 640 -11.47 -25.36 -7.66
C ARG A 640 -10.23 -24.42 -7.70
N ASP A 641 -10.26 -23.24 -8.32
CA ASP A 641 -9.12 -22.29 -8.24
C ASP A 641 -9.00 -21.68 -6.83
N LEU A 642 -8.08 -22.22 -6.05
CA LEU A 642 -7.76 -21.80 -4.69
C LEU A 642 -7.15 -20.39 -4.58
N ASN A 643 -6.89 -19.71 -5.69
CA ASN A 643 -6.40 -18.34 -5.71
C ASN A 643 -7.49 -17.34 -6.08
N ARG A 644 -8.73 -17.81 -6.33
CA ARG A 644 -9.88 -16.94 -6.57
C ARG A 644 -10.11 -16.01 -5.37
N PRO A 645 -10.21 -14.69 -5.58
CA PRO A 645 -10.49 -13.76 -4.50
C PRO A 645 -11.85 -14.04 -3.84
N LEU A 646 -11.99 -13.65 -2.59
CA LEU A 646 -13.25 -13.74 -1.84
C LEU A 646 -14.34 -12.91 -2.54
N GLY A 647 -15.51 -13.49 -2.72
CA GLY A 647 -16.66 -12.92 -3.42
C GLY A 647 -16.52 -12.85 -4.94
N ALA A 648 -15.34 -13.05 -5.52
CA ALA A 648 -15.12 -12.87 -6.96
C ALA A 648 -15.94 -13.84 -7.81
N GLY A 649 -16.40 -13.42 -8.99
CA GLY A 649 -17.08 -14.23 -10.01
C GLY A 649 -18.41 -14.86 -9.58
N MET A 650 -19.00 -14.41 -8.47
CA MET A 650 -20.30 -14.89 -8.01
C MET A 650 -21.40 -14.15 -8.78
N ARG A 651 -22.44 -14.89 -9.20
CA ARG A 651 -23.65 -14.33 -9.83
C ARG A 651 -24.88 -14.67 -8.99
N PRO A 652 -25.02 -14.08 -7.78
CA PRO A 652 -26.09 -14.44 -6.85
C PRO A 652 -27.48 -13.98 -7.31
N PHE A 653 -27.55 -13.00 -8.23
CA PHE A 653 -28.78 -12.51 -8.83
C PHE A 653 -28.93 -13.05 -10.26
N LYS A 654 -30.10 -13.61 -10.57
CA LYS A 654 -30.43 -14.13 -11.90
C LYS A 654 -30.88 -13.00 -12.83
N GLY A 655 -30.61 -13.16 -14.13
CA GLY A 655 -31.01 -12.24 -15.18
C GLY A 655 -29.84 -11.44 -15.75
N ALA A 656 -30.11 -10.67 -16.80
CA ALA A 656 -29.15 -9.72 -17.33
C ALA A 656 -29.19 -8.43 -16.51
N ALA A 657 -28.01 -7.87 -16.21
CA ALA A 657 -27.92 -6.52 -15.66
C ALA A 657 -28.56 -5.52 -16.64
N PHE A 658 -29.19 -4.48 -16.09
CA PHE A 658 -29.87 -3.46 -16.85
C PHE A 658 -28.86 -2.62 -17.63
N SER A 659 -29.11 -2.46 -18.93
CA SER A 659 -28.31 -1.63 -19.82
C SER A 659 -29.19 -0.59 -20.49
N ARG A 660 -28.77 0.68 -20.40
CA ARG A 660 -29.43 1.78 -21.12
C ARG A 660 -29.30 1.57 -22.63
N GLY A 661 -28.12 1.10 -23.06
CA GLY A 661 -27.82 0.83 -24.46
C GLY A 661 -28.73 -0.23 -25.07
N GLU A 662 -28.97 -1.34 -24.39
CA GLU A 662 -29.90 -2.39 -24.86
C GLU A 662 -31.35 -1.88 -24.93
N VAL A 663 -31.77 -1.08 -23.96
CA VAL A 663 -33.10 -0.45 -23.99
C VAL A 663 -33.24 0.47 -25.20
N TYR A 664 -32.26 1.34 -25.47
CA TYR A 664 -32.33 2.23 -26.62
C TYR A 664 -32.34 1.46 -27.94
N LYS A 665 -31.47 0.46 -28.10
CA LYS A 665 -31.44 -0.42 -29.29
C LYS A 665 -32.79 -1.09 -29.52
N LYS A 666 -33.42 -1.60 -28.47
CA LYS A 666 -34.75 -2.23 -28.57
C LYS A 666 -35.81 -1.23 -29.04
N ILE A 667 -35.90 -0.06 -28.41
CA ILE A 667 -36.88 0.98 -28.76
C ILE A 667 -36.71 1.45 -30.21
N ILE A 668 -35.46 1.69 -30.65
CA ILE A 668 -35.14 2.09 -32.02
C ILE A 668 -35.66 1.05 -33.03
N ASN A 669 -35.54 -0.24 -32.70
CA ASN A 669 -35.94 -1.31 -33.59
C ASN A 669 -37.45 -1.59 -33.57
N THR A 670 -38.12 -1.49 -32.41
CA THR A 670 -39.48 -2.02 -32.25
C THR A 670 -40.57 -0.99 -31.98
N SER A 671 -40.23 0.20 -31.48
CA SER A 671 -41.25 1.14 -31.03
C SER A 671 -42.00 1.78 -32.19
N ALA A 672 -43.33 1.88 -32.03
CA ALA A 672 -44.23 2.62 -32.91
C ALA A 672 -44.51 4.06 -32.41
N ASN A 673 -43.98 4.42 -31.23
CA ASN A 673 -44.11 5.76 -30.68
C ASN A 673 -42.91 6.61 -31.10
N ASP A 674 -43.14 7.52 -32.06
CA ASP A 674 -42.09 8.38 -32.60
C ASP A 674 -41.40 9.23 -31.53
N GLU A 675 -42.12 9.74 -30.53
CA GLU A 675 -41.53 10.57 -29.47
C GLU A 675 -40.48 9.80 -28.66
N ILE A 676 -40.79 8.55 -28.29
CA ILE A 676 -39.88 7.67 -27.55
C ILE A 676 -38.71 7.26 -28.45
N LYS A 677 -38.99 6.97 -29.73
CA LYS A 677 -38.01 6.52 -30.71
C LYS A 677 -36.95 7.57 -31.01
N VAL A 678 -37.38 8.83 -31.23
CA VAL A 678 -36.50 9.98 -31.43
C VAL A 678 -35.59 10.17 -30.22
N TYR A 679 -36.15 10.12 -29.01
CA TYR A 679 -35.37 10.29 -27.80
C TYR A 679 -34.36 9.14 -27.62
N ALA A 680 -34.77 7.89 -27.87
CA ALA A 680 -33.86 6.75 -27.82
C ALA A 680 -32.71 6.85 -28.83
N LEU A 681 -32.97 7.30 -30.08
CA LEU A 681 -31.93 7.57 -31.08
C LEU A 681 -30.91 8.59 -30.55
N TYR A 682 -31.40 9.73 -30.06
CA TYR A 682 -30.55 10.78 -29.49
C TYR A 682 -29.69 10.24 -28.33
N ARG A 683 -30.28 9.45 -27.43
CA ARG A 683 -29.53 8.89 -26.29
C ARG A 683 -28.55 7.81 -26.71
N ALA A 684 -28.89 6.94 -27.65
CA ALA A 684 -28.00 5.90 -28.18
C ALA A 684 -26.75 6.49 -28.84
N ILE A 685 -26.89 7.59 -29.59
CA ILE A 685 -25.74 8.29 -30.20
C ILE A 685 -24.84 8.89 -29.12
N ASN A 686 -25.43 9.52 -28.09
CA ASN A 686 -24.68 10.16 -27.02
C ASN A 686 -24.06 9.17 -26.02
N CYS A 687 -24.41 7.89 -26.05
CA CYS A 687 -23.69 6.86 -25.30
C CYS A 687 -22.20 6.80 -25.61
N TYR A 688 -21.79 7.32 -26.77
CA TYR A 688 -20.40 7.29 -27.24
C TYR A 688 -19.69 8.64 -27.09
N ALA A 689 -20.36 9.65 -26.51
CA ALA A 689 -19.81 10.98 -26.38
C ALA A 689 -18.92 11.13 -25.13
N PRO A 690 -17.81 11.90 -25.17
CA PRO A 690 -17.09 12.41 -26.33
C PRO A 690 -15.93 11.49 -26.77
N ALA A 691 -15.71 10.36 -26.11
CA ALA A 691 -14.50 9.55 -26.30
C ALA A 691 -14.65 8.45 -27.38
N GLY A 692 -15.86 8.20 -27.89
CA GLY A 692 -16.16 7.11 -28.81
C GLY A 692 -16.38 5.75 -28.13
N GLU A 693 -16.28 5.68 -26.81
CA GLU A 693 -16.50 4.48 -25.98
C GLU A 693 -17.94 4.43 -25.44
N ASN A 694 -18.51 3.23 -25.29
CA ASN A 694 -19.89 3.06 -24.84
C ASN A 694 -20.03 3.27 -23.32
N ASP A 695 -20.65 4.36 -22.90
CA ASP A 695 -20.96 4.69 -21.49
C ASP A 695 -22.32 4.17 -20.99
N CYS A 696 -23.13 3.60 -21.90
CA CYS A 696 -24.51 3.19 -21.63
C CYS A 696 -24.65 1.75 -21.15
N GLY A 697 -23.54 1.01 -21.12
CA GLY A 697 -23.52 -0.44 -20.89
C GLY A 697 -24.09 -1.24 -22.08
N GLY A 698 -24.07 -2.56 -21.96
CA GLY A 698 -24.44 -3.48 -23.05
C GLY A 698 -23.39 -3.53 -24.17
N GLU A 699 -23.71 -4.29 -25.22
CA GLU A 699 -22.77 -4.50 -26.33
C GLU A 699 -22.61 -3.22 -27.14
N ALA A 700 -21.36 -2.78 -27.29
CA ALA A 700 -21.00 -1.65 -28.13
C ALA A 700 -21.33 -1.93 -29.60
N VAL A 701 -21.70 -0.89 -30.34
CA VAL A 701 -21.96 -1.00 -31.78
C VAL A 701 -20.89 -0.30 -32.59
N ASP A 702 -20.69 -0.79 -33.82
CA ASP A 702 -19.78 -0.18 -34.78
C ASP A 702 -20.16 1.26 -35.12
N LYS A 703 -19.16 2.05 -35.51
CA LYS A 703 -19.34 3.45 -35.92
C LYS A 703 -20.38 3.61 -37.04
N THR A 704 -20.48 2.65 -37.96
CA THR A 704 -21.48 2.66 -39.03
C THR A 704 -22.91 2.56 -38.49
N VAL A 705 -23.15 1.78 -37.44
CA VAL A 705 -24.47 1.69 -36.79
C VAL A 705 -24.83 3.04 -36.15
N ARG A 706 -23.86 3.67 -35.47
CA ARG A 706 -24.02 5.01 -34.87
C ARG A 706 -24.31 6.07 -35.92
N GLN A 707 -23.62 6.00 -37.06
CA GLN A 707 -23.87 6.88 -38.21
C GLN A 707 -25.27 6.68 -38.76
N ASN A 708 -25.74 5.44 -38.87
CA ASN A 708 -27.10 5.15 -39.32
C ASN A 708 -28.14 5.71 -38.36
N TRP A 709 -27.96 5.57 -37.05
CA TRP A 709 -28.84 6.21 -36.06
C TRP A 709 -28.84 7.73 -36.18
N PHE A 710 -27.68 8.35 -36.39
CA PHE A 710 -27.58 9.79 -36.60
C PHE A 710 -28.30 10.24 -37.86
N ASN A 711 -28.10 9.54 -38.98
CA ASN A 711 -28.77 9.83 -40.24
C ASN A 711 -30.28 9.64 -40.12
N GLN A 712 -30.73 8.57 -39.47
CA GLN A 712 -32.14 8.31 -39.19
C GLN A 712 -32.77 9.44 -38.38
N LEU A 713 -32.12 9.87 -37.29
CA LEU A 713 -32.58 10.99 -36.48
C LEU A 713 -32.74 12.28 -37.31
N LYS A 714 -31.79 12.54 -38.23
CA LYS A 714 -31.79 13.73 -39.09
C LYS A 714 -32.82 13.68 -40.21
N GLN A 715 -33.04 12.51 -40.80
CA GLN A 715 -33.92 12.33 -41.96
C GLN A 715 -35.38 12.16 -41.54
N ASP A 716 -35.65 11.30 -40.57
CA ASP A 716 -37.02 10.91 -40.21
C ASP A 716 -37.65 11.94 -39.26
N TYR A 717 -36.83 12.67 -38.49
CA TYR A 717 -37.29 13.55 -37.42
C TYR A 717 -36.63 14.94 -37.42
N PRO A 718 -36.59 15.66 -38.56
CA PRO A 718 -35.81 16.90 -38.72
C PRO A 718 -36.23 18.03 -37.76
N ASP A 719 -37.50 18.10 -37.39
CA ASP A 719 -38.05 19.18 -36.57
C ASP A 719 -37.96 18.94 -35.06
N SER A 720 -37.60 17.72 -34.64
CA SER A 720 -37.51 17.38 -33.22
C SER A 720 -36.42 18.20 -32.52
N GLN A 721 -36.64 18.54 -31.24
CA GLN A 721 -35.62 19.24 -30.45
C GLN A 721 -34.32 18.44 -30.35
N TRP A 722 -34.43 17.12 -30.25
CA TRP A 722 -33.29 16.20 -30.12
C TRP A 722 -32.44 16.19 -31.39
N THR A 723 -33.07 16.26 -32.56
CA THR A 723 -32.37 16.39 -33.83
C THR A 723 -31.63 17.72 -33.94
N LYS A 724 -32.22 18.81 -33.43
CA LYS A 724 -31.58 20.13 -33.40
C LYS A 724 -30.38 20.18 -32.45
N GLU A 725 -30.48 19.50 -31.31
CA GLU A 725 -29.39 19.37 -30.33
C GLU A 725 -28.25 18.45 -30.80
N GLN A 726 -28.57 17.38 -31.55
CA GLN A 726 -27.57 16.42 -32.00
C GLN A 726 -26.71 16.98 -33.15
N LYS A 727 -25.53 17.51 -32.82
CA LYS A 727 -24.61 18.09 -33.83
C LYS A 727 -23.69 17.07 -34.49
N TYR A 728 -23.22 16.09 -33.72
CA TYR A 728 -22.19 15.13 -34.12
C TYR A 728 -22.59 13.70 -33.77
N PHE A 729 -21.87 12.71 -34.29
CA PHE A 729 -21.86 11.34 -33.80
C PHE A 729 -20.40 10.90 -33.62
N TRP A 730 -20.14 9.93 -32.73
CA TRP A 730 -18.80 9.58 -32.25
C TRP A 730 -18.31 8.24 -32.82
#